data_AF-A0A835WH87-F1
#
_entry.id   AF-A0A835WH87-F1
#
_cell.length_a   1.000
_cell.length_b   1.000
_cell.length_c   1.000
_cell.angle_alpha   90.00
_cell.angle_beta   90.00
_cell.angle_gamma   90.00
#
_symmetry.space_group_name_H-M   'P 1'
#
loop_
_entity.id
_entity.type
_entity.pdbx_description
1 polymer ?
#
loop_
_entity_poly.entity_id
_entity_poly.type
_entity_poly.pdbx_seq_one_letter_code
_entity_poly.pdbx_strand_id
1 'polypeptide(L)'
;MRSSYSLIAVLVAAACAAAQGAQSGLYTSFPFCKCKKTPSAYKLGDIVTAKGNGQYCFKLSAKVPAGCNDYCCNKADLKKIEFNVNKSCDVFGDVVKATINGQPTKVGASFNEPIDGPVGSTTLVLTQLGLGLGSDGAEICITLSKNKNGKGCTTLEELCVPPAGLPKGVCSAALFDSQNDCCPISTPGIPSPPPPSPPPPPPPPPPPSPPPPSPPPPCKVCYTISISGKPTPEPVPPFRYTPSDCDDVATIITDAMSAAISAKDVKVINEFALDQCTGEVVTVCATFFSNEEARKLQPDADAVLNTLFDIAVDECGAATYGYTQMAAVGGADGGFDCLPPPPSPPPPSPPPPSPPPPSPPPPCEACVYLSLLQTGIVAFPYEFSPTVCSAYAELILGQIEAEASDLKVTVNFSPVVCASDVIKLCATFFSSEEGAKLQTFIDNYLPSWLDLITGPQGCPAYLYGYTPIATVGGSGGTATDPSASCLSGYSRTSSSCQPEKVDFPKCACNTKPGATPFAFKPLMFTMAGRTKDTTAYCFNITTVTPTSPTSPCGSSSSLLKAEFYADDTKRRKVTGMYVRPNGGPSKWLAATWGAVGEQTLKATPLNWSMGQANGGVICMELTKDTDIQDFCLPSTSSTCWGNLFDDTKDW
;
A
#
# COMPACT_ATOMS: atom_id res chain seq x y z
N MET A 1 2.30 -49.84 60.28
CA MET A 1 0.83 -49.80 60.32
C MET A 1 0.39 -48.34 60.33
N ARG A 2 -0.54 -47.98 59.43
CA ARG A 2 -1.66 -47.01 59.56
C ARG A 2 -1.37 -45.66 60.29
N SER A 3 -1.85 -44.50 59.85
CA SER A 3 -2.69 -44.07 58.74
C SER A 3 -2.86 -42.55 58.90
N SER A 4 -3.25 -41.89 57.80
CA SER A 4 -4.02 -40.64 57.75
C SER A 4 -3.35 -39.34 58.22
N TYR A 5 -3.01 -38.48 57.25
CA TYR A 5 -3.75 -37.22 57.03
C TYR A 5 -3.59 -36.79 55.55
N SER A 6 -4.68 -36.99 54.79
CA SER A 6 -4.95 -36.35 53.50
C SER A 6 -5.52 -34.95 53.71
N LEU A 7 -5.45 -34.14 52.65
CA LEU A 7 -6.00 -32.78 52.46
C LEU A 7 -5.12 -31.62 52.95
N ILE A 8 -4.21 -31.17 52.07
CA ILE A 8 -4.10 -29.80 51.50
C ILE A 8 -2.86 -29.85 50.59
N ALA A 9 -3.04 -30.31 49.35
CA ALA A 9 -2.02 -30.26 48.30
C ALA A 9 -2.70 -30.29 46.92
N VAL A 10 -3.66 -29.40 46.70
CA VAL A 10 -4.19 -29.07 45.37
C VAL A 10 -4.30 -27.54 45.37
N LEU A 11 -3.21 -26.87 44.97
CA LEU A 11 -3.18 -25.48 44.44
C LEU A 11 -1.75 -24.98 44.13
N VAL A 12 -0.78 -25.88 43.86
CA VAL A 12 0.55 -25.48 43.35
C VAL A 12 0.92 -26.40 42.19
N ALA A 13 0.18 -26.30 41.09
CA ALA A 13 0.55 -26.84 39.77
C ALA A 13 -0.31 -26.17 38.67
N ALA A 14 -0.33 -24.84 38.65
CA ALA A 14 -0.91 -24.06 37.55
C ALA A 14 -0.22 -22.69 37.46
N ALA A 15 1.09 -22.68 37.31
CA ALA A 15 1.87 -21.47 37.03
C ALA A 15 3.15 -21.82 36.27
N CYS A 16 3.00 -22.57 35.18
CA CYS A 16 3.98 -22.76 34.12
C CYS A 16 3.23 -23.27 32.88
N ALA A 17 2.31 -22.45 32.37
CA ALA A 17 1.72 -22.60 31.05
C ALA A 17 1.79 -21.22 30.38
N ALA A 18 2.75 -21.10 29.48
CA ALA A 18 2.99 -20.09 28.46
C ALA A 18 2.32 -18.71 28.63
N ALA A 19 3.16 -17.70 28.84
CA ALA A 19 2.90 -16.37 28.29
C ALA A 19 2.91 -16.50 26.75
N GLN A 20 1.77 -16.85 26.15
CA GLN A 20 1.50 -16.62 24.73
C GLN A 20 1.21 -15.13 24.60
N GLY A 21 2.07 -14.41 23.87
CA GLY A 21 1.82 -13.00 23.56
C GLY A 21 0.47 -12.86 22.87
N ALA A 22 -0.33 -11.87 23.28
CA ALA A 22 -1.59 -11.57 22.62
C ALA A 22 -1.34 -11.27 21.13
N GLN A 23 -2.18 -11.81 20.26
CA GLN A 23 -2.12 -11.56 18.82
C GLN A 23 -2.29 -10.06 18.54
N SER A 24 -1.32 -9.42 17.91
CA SER A 24 -1.19 -7.96 17.77
C SER A 24 -2.02 -7.38 16.63
N GLY A 25 -2.38 -8.19 15.63
CA GLY A 25 -3.08 -7.74 14.42
C GLY A 25 -2.25 -6.85 13.50
N LEU A 26 -0.92 -6.79 13.67
CA LEU A 26 -0.01 -5.98 12.85
C LEU A 26 -0.13 -6.29 11.36
N TYR A 27 -0.36 -7.55 10.99
CA TYR A 27 -0.64 -7.97 9.62
C TYR A 27 -2.07 -8.52 9.55
N THR A 28 -2.95 -7.84 8.84
CA THR A 28 -4.38 -8.20 8.78
C THR A 28 -4.68 -9.37 7.84
N SER A 29 -3.71 -9.77 7.01
CA SER A 29 -3.82 -10.89 6.06
C SER A 29 -2.64 -11.86 6.19
N PHE A 30 -2.88 -13.14 5.90
CA PHE A 30 -1.84 -14.15 5.81
C PHE A 30 -0.75 -13.71 4.79
N PRO A 31 0.55 -13.84 5.07
CA PRO A 31 1.22 -14.73 6.04
C PRO A 31 1.46 -14.18 7.45
N PHE A 32 0.69 -13.19 7.89
CA PHE A 32 0.72 -12.62 9.25
C PHE A 32 2.13 -12.19 9.72
N CYS A 33 3.02 -11.90 8.76
CA CYS A 33 4.38 -11.42 8.95
C CYS A 33 4.83 -10.67 7.69
N LYS A 34 5.95 -9.94 7.77
CA LYS A 34 6.59 -9.34 6.59
C LYS A 34 7.13 -10.46 5.70
N CYS A 35 6.62 -10.54 4.47
CA CYS A 35 6.96 -11.62 3.54
C CYS A 35 7.19 -11.11 2.13
N LYS A 36 8.23 -11.63 1.47
CA LYS A 36 8.48 -11.36 0.05
C LYS A 36 7.65 -12.32 -0.80
N LYS A 37 6.70 -11.80 -1.59
CA LYS A 37 5.71 -12.61 -2.32
C LYS A 37 6.26 -13.24 -3.60
N THR A 38 7.05 -12.50 -4.38
CA THR A 38 7.72 -12.95 -5.62
C THR A 38 8.88 -11.98 -5.93
N PRO A 39 9.84 -12.37 -6.80
CA PRO A 39 10.17 -13.73 -7.26
C PRO A 39 10.86 -14.59 -6.17
N SER A 40 10.90 -15.92 -6.35
CA SER A 40 11.55 -16.90 -5.46
C SER A 40 11.78 -18.24 -6.14
N ALA A 41 12.75 -19.02 -5.65
CA ALA A 41 13.03 -20.35 -6.17
C ALA A 41 12.03 -21.45 -5.76
N TYR A 42 11.23 -21.25 -4.71
CA TYR A 42 10.32 -22.29 -4.20
C TYR A 42 8.86 -21.93 -4.38
N LYS A 43 8.03 -22.82 -4.94
CA LYS A 43 6.57 -22.65 -5.03
C LYS A 43 5.88 -23.99 -4.80
N LEU A 44 4.75 -24.03 -4.09
CA LEU A 44 3.87 -25.20 -4.12
C LEU A 44 3.02 -25.16 -5.39
N GLY A 45 2.93 -26.28 -6.10
CA GLY A 45 2.13 -26.41 -7.30
C GLY A 45 0.66 -26.06 -7.05
N ASP A 46 0.03 -25.44 -8.04
CA ASP A 46 -1.32 -24.87 -7.90
C ASP A 46 -2.41 -25.93 -7.70
N ILE A 47 -2.11 -27.19 -8.07
CA ILE A 47 -3.02 -28.33 -7.95
C ILE A 47 -2.60 -29.25 -6.81
N VAL A 48 -3.50 -29.46 -5.85
CA VAL A 48 -3.37 -30.45 -4.78
C VAL A 48 -3.91 -31.79 -5.24
N THR A 49 -3.14 -32.86 -5.02
CA THR A 49 -3.56 -34.22 -5.31
C THR A 49 -4.17 -34.87 -4.07
N ALA A 50 -5.47 -35.19 -4.12
CA ALA A 50 -6.13 -35.99 -3.09
C ALA A 50 -5.84 -37.48 -3.31
N LYS A 51 -5.17 -38.14 -2.35
CA LYS A 51 -4.79 -39.57 -2.44
C LYS A 51 -5.79 -40.53 -1.77
N GLY A 52 -6.90 -40.01 -1.28
CA GLY A 52 -7.86 -40.75 -0.44
C GLY A 52 -7.42 -40.81 1.02
N ASN A 53 -8.30 -41.33 1.90
CA ASN A 53 -8.07 -41.44 3.35
C ASN A 53 -7.67 -40.11 4.04
N GLY A 54 -8.20 -38.98 3.55
CA GLY A 54 -7.88 -37.65 4.08
C GLY A 54 -6.45 -37.16 3.78
N GLN A 55 -5.74 -37.79 2.84
CA GLN A 55 -4.39 -37.40 2.44
C GLN A 55 -4.39 -36.47 1.22
N TYR A 56 -3.69 -35.34 1.35
CA TYR A 56 -3.56 -34.27 0.36
C TYR A 56 -2.09 -33.97 0.12
N CYS A 57 -1.66 -34.01 -1.13
CA CYS A 57 -0.26 -33.88 -1.51
C CYS A 57 -0.01 -32.66 -2.41
N PHE A 58 0.98 -31.85 -2.02
CA PHE A 58 1.46 -30.65 -2.69
C PHE A 58 2.79 -30.98 -3.37
N LYS A 59 2.94 -30.58 -4.64
CA LYS A 59 4.19 -30.75 -5.38
C LYS A 59 5.05 -29.50 -5.23
N LEU A 60 6.29 -29.63 -4.80
CA LEU A 60 7.23 -28.52 -4.74
C LEU A 60 7.83 -28.26 -6.12
N SER A 61 7.79 -27.00 -6.56
CA SER A 61 8.70 -26.50 -7.59
C SER A 61 9.87 -25.81 -6.89
N ALA A 62 11.10 -26.22 -7.20
CA ALA A 62 12.34 -25.67 -6.66
C ALA A 62 13.24 -25.20 -7.82
N LYS A 63 12.84 -24.13 -8.50
CA LYS A 63 13.50 -23.60 -9.69
C LYS A 63 13.70 -22.10 -9.56
N VAL A 64 14.94 -21.66 -9.73
CA VAL A 64 15.28 -20.23 -9.75
C VAL A 64 14.65 -19.59 -11.00
N PRO A 65 13.72 -18.61 -10.85
CA PRO A 65 13.16 -17.90 -11.99
C PRO A 65 14.24 -17.12 -12.76
N ALA A 66 14.09 -16.98 -14.07
CA ALA A 66 15.02 -16.21 -14.89
C ALA A 66 15.11 -14.76 -14.39
N GLY A 67 16.33 -14.21 -14.30
CA GLY A 67 16.58 -12.86 -13.77
C GLY A 67 16.54 -12.73 -12.24
N CYS A 68 16.16 -13.78 -11.50
CA CYS A 68 16.07 -13.68 -10.06
C CYS A 68 17.42 -13.88 -9.35
N ASN A 69 17.99 -12.77 -8.86
CA ASN A 69 19.31 -12.75 -8.20
C ASN A 69 19.26 -12.54 -6.68
N ASP A 70 18.07 -12.47 -6.09
CA ASP A 70 17.90 -12.16 -4.67
C ASP A 70 18.16 -13.35 -3.73
N TYR A 71 18.02 -13.07 -2.42
CA TYR A 71 18.17 -14.06 -1.36
C TYR A 71 17.20 -15.25 -1.48
N CYS A 72 15.91 -15.01 -1.71
CA CYS A 72 14.88 -16.04 -1.83
C CYS A 72 15.04 -16.93 -3.09
N CYS A 73 15.85 -16.49 -4.05
CA CYS A 73 16.13 -17.24 -5.26
C CYS A 73 17.40 -18.08 -5.20
N ASN A 74 18.50 -17.56 -4.66
CA ASN A 74 19.80 -18.23 -4.79
C ASN A 74 20.39 -18.72 -3.47
N LYS A 75 19.81 -18.33 -2.33
CA LYS A 75 20.41 -18.56 -1.00
C LYS A 75 19.47 -19.18 0.01
N ALA A 76 18.18 -18.86 -0.03
CA ALA A 76 17.19 -19.46 0.85
C ALA A 76 17.12 -20.97 0.62
N ASP A 77 16.97 -21.72 1.70
CA ASP A 77 16.48 -23.11 1.70
C ASP A 77 14.98 -23.13 2.03
N LEU A 78 14.37 -24.31 2.07
CA LEU A 78 12.99 -24.49 2.50
C LEU A 78 12.95 -25.34 3.78
N LYS A 79 12.88 -24.64 4.93
CA LYS A 79 12.86 -25.26 6.26
C LYS A 79 11.46 -25.39 6.83
N LYS A 80 10.56 -24.46 6.52
CA LYS A 80 9.23 -24.38 7.13
C LYS A 80 8.17 -23.96 6.11
N ILE A 81 6.99 -24.55 6.21
CA ILE A 81 5.77 -24.14 5.49
C ILE A 81 4.70 -23.82 6.54
N GLU A 82 4.00 -22.70 6.35
CA GLU A 82 2.81 -22.37 7.12
C GLU A 82 1.59 -22.30 6.21
N PHE A 83 0.47 -22.87 6.62
CA PHE A 83 -0.81 -22.75 5.93
C PHE A 83 -1.79 -21.90 6.75
N ASN A 84 -2.57 -21.05 6.08
CA ASN A 84 -3.69 -20.34 6.71
C ASN A 84 -4.86 -21.30 6.92
N VAL A 85 -5.23 -21.59 8.17
CA VAL A 85 -6.20 -22.64 8.51
C VAL A 85 -7.25 -22.16 9.50
N ASN A 86 -8.40 -22.84 9.50
CA ASN A 86 -9.49 -22.55 10.42
C ASN A 86 -9.12 -23.00 11.84
N LYS A 87 -9.29 -22.11 12.82
CA LYS A 87 -9.06 -22.39 14.25
C LYS A 87 -9.83 -23.61 14.77
N SER A 88 -10.98 -23.94 14.17
CA SER A 88 -11.77 -25.12 14.52
C SER A 88 -11.05 -26.45 14.26
N CYS A 89 -10.00 -26.44 13.45
CA CYS A 89 -9.19 -27.61 13.14
C CYS A 89 -8.05 -27.85 14.13
N ASP A 90 -7.68 -26.84 14.91
CA ASP A 90 -6.73 -26.95 16.02
C ASP A 90 -7.43 -27.61 17.21
N VAL A 91 -7.35 -28.93 17.27
CA VAL A 91 -7.92 -29.74 18.33
C VAL A 91 -6.86 -30.63 18.94
N PHE A 92 -6.97 -30.85 20.24
CA PHE A 92 -6.05 -31.73 20.95
C PHE A 92 -6.06 -33.16 20.38
N GLY A 93 -4.88 -33.65 19.99
CA GLY A 93 -4.62 -34.98 19.44
C GLY A 93 -3.88 -34.96 18.09
N ASP A 94 -3.42 -36.13 17.64
CA ASP A 94 -2.72 -36.29 16.36
C ASP A 94 -3.69 -36.25 15.17
N VAL A 95 -4.24 -35.06 14.88
CA VAL A 95 -5.25 -34.87 13.83
C VAL A 95 -4.65 -34.54 12.45
N VAL A 96 -3.39 -34.10 12.40
CA VAL A 96 -2.65 -33.87 11.16
C VAL A 96 -1.30 -34.58 11.21
N LYS A 97 -1.01 -35.35 10.17
CA LYS A 97 0.33 -35.96 9.94
C LYS A 97 0.91 -35.43 8.64
N ALA A 98 2.23 -35.26 8.58
CA ALA A 98 2.90 -34.81 7.36
C ALA A 98 3.97 -35.80 6.90
N THR A 99 4.13 -35.91 5.58
CA THR A 99 5.19 -36.70 4.93
C THR A 99 5.87 -35.89 3.82
N ILE A 100 7.13 -36.23 3.53
CA ILE A 100 7.90 -35.75 2.38
C ILE A 100 8.31 -36.99 1.59
N ASN A 101 7.90 -37.07 0.32
CA ASN A 101 8.15 -38.21 -0.56
C ASN A 101 7.73 -39.55 0.09
N GLY A 102 6.59 -39.55 0.78
CA GLY A 102 6.05 -40.71 1.50
C GLY A 102 6.68 -41.01 2.86
N GLN A 103 7.77 -40.35 3.25
CA GLN A 103 8.41 -40.53 4.56
C GLN A 103 7.89 -39.51 5.58
N PRO A 104 7.59 -39.89 6.83
CA PRO A 104 7.18 -38.96 7.88
C PRO A 104 8.17 -37.80 8.06
N THR A 105 7.65 -36.59 8.27
CA THR A 105 8.48 -35.43 8.61
C THR A 105 9.21 -35.66 9.95
N LYS A 106 10.42 -35.10 10.08
CA LYS A 106 11.20 -35.20 11.34
C LYS A 106 10.48 -34.60 12.55
N VAL A 107 9.71 -33.55 12.30
CA VAL A 107 8.83 -32.92 13.28
C VAL A 107 7.39 -33.07 12.79
N GLY A 108 6.49 -33.44 13.69
CA GLY A 108 5.06 -33.50 13.38
C GLY A 108 4.49 -32.14 12.99
N ALA A 109 3.37 -32.15 12.27
CA ALA A 109 2.63 -30.93 11.98
C ALA A 109 2.07 -30.33 13.28
N SER A 110 2.13 -29.00 13.43
CA SER A 110 1.63 -28.31 14.62
C SER A 110 0.75 -27.12 14.25
N PHE A 111 -0.22 -26.79 15.10
CA PHE A 111 -1.00 -25.56 14.97
C PHE A 111 -0.41 -24.47 15.87
N ASN A 112 -0.32 -23.25 15.35
CA ASN A 112 0.19 -22.09 16.06
C ASN A 112 -0.79 -20.92 15.93
N GLU A 113 -0.86 -20.09 16.97
CA GLU A 113 -1.47 -18.76 16.91
C GLU A 113 -0.38 -17.73 16.55
N PRO A 114 -0.39 -17.14 15.35
CA PRO A 114 0.64 -16.20 14.93
C PRO A 114 0.53 -14.91 15.76
N ILE A 115 1.63 -14.50 16.40
CA ILE A 115 1.69 -13.34 17.30
C ILE A 115 1.33 -12.04 16.57
N ASP A 116 1.70 -11.89 15.30
CA ASP A 116 1.40 -10.67 14.54
C ASP A 116 0.13 -10.75 13.69
N GLY A 117 -0.58 -11.89 13.75
CA GLY A 117 -1.86 -12.06 13.06
C GLY A 117 -3.03 -11.44 13.84
N PRO A 118 -4.22 -11.34 13.23
CA PRO A 118 -5.45 -10.97 13.92
C PRO A 118 -5.84 -12.01 14.98
N VAL A 119 -6.52 -11.56 16.03
CA VAL A 119 -7.09 -12.44 17.06
C VAL A 119 -7.96 -13.52 16.42
N GLY A 120 -7.69 -14.78 16.77
CA GLY A 120 -8.40 -15.95 16.25
C GLY A 120 -7.80 -16.56 15.00
N SER A 121 -6.73 -15.97 14.44
CA SER A 121 -5.99 -16.57 13.33
C SER A 121 -5.20 -17.80 13.79
N THR A 122 -5.11 -18.81 12.94
CA THR A 122 -4.39 -20.06 13.22
C THR A 122 -3.63 -20.51 11.98
N THR A 123 -2.39 -20.96 12.18
CA THR A 123 -1.54 -21.50 11.10
C THR A 123 -1.21 -22.97 11.36
N LEU A 124 -1.30 -23.81 10.33
CA LEU A 124 -0.72 -25.15 10.35
C LEU A 124 0.72 -25.07 9.89
N VAL A 125 1.65 -25.54 10.72
CA VAL A 125 3.09 -25.39 10.53
C VAL A 125 3.74 -26.75 10.31
N LEU A 126 4.50 -26.86 9.21
CA LEU A 126 5.40 -27.97 8.93
C LEU A 126 6.84 -27.45 9.05
N THR A 127 7.64 -27.95 9.98
CA THR A 127 9.00 -27.46 10.24
C THR A 127 10.06 -28.53 9.98
N GLN A 128 11.32 -28.09 9.92
CA GLN A 128 12.49 -28.95 9.73
C GLN A 128 12.40 -29.83 8.46
N LEU A 129 11.87 -29.25 7.38
CA LEU A 129 11.65 -29.95 6.12
C LEU A 129 12.98 -30.34 5.45
N GLY A 130 14.00 -29.50 5.55
CA GLY A 130 15.34 -29.76 5.00
C GLY A 130 15.34 -29.85 3.48
N LEU A 131 14.46 -29.09 2.82
CA LEU A 131 14.32 -29.05 1.37
C LEU A 131 15.17 -27.90 0.79
N GLY A 132 15.64 -28.05 -0.45
CA GLY A 132 16.50 -27.08 -1.12
C GLY A 132 16.32 -27.08 -2.63
N LEU A 133 17.20 -26.40 -3.37
CA LEU A 133 17.10 -26.30 -4.85
C LEU A 133 17.17 -27.68 -5.56
N GLY A 134 17.79 -28.68 -4.92
CA GLY A 134 17.81 -30.05 -5.42
C GLY A 134 16.52 -30.85 -5.15
N SER A 135 15.48 -30.24 -4.57
CA SER A 135 14.24 -30.90 -4.16
C SER A 135 13.07 -30.63 -5.12
N ASP A 136 13.35 -30.23 -6.37
CA ASP A 136 12.31 -30.01 -7.38
C ASP A 136 11.48 -31.29 -7.58
N GLY A 137 10.17 -31.14 -7.57
CA GLY A 137 9.22 -32.24 -7.66
C GLY A 137 8.97 -33.01 -6.35
N ALA A 138 9.59 -32.63 -5.23
CA ALA A 138 9.31 -33.25 -3.93
C ALA A 138 7.81 -33.14 -3.58
N GLU A 139 7.27 -34.23 -3.04
CA GLU A 139 5.87 -34.33 -2.68
C GLU A 139 5.70 -34.16 -1.16
N ILE A 140 5.08 -33.05 -0.76
CA ILE A 140 4.74 -32.78 0.64
C ILE A 140 3.28 -33.18 0.83
N CYS A 141 2.98 -34.16 1.68
CA CYS A 141 1.60 -34.56 1.95
C CYS A 141 1.20 -34.25 3.39
N ILE A 142 -0.05 -33.84 3.57
CA ILE A 142 -0.72 -33.78 4.87
C ILE A 142 -1.84 -34.81 4.90
N THR A 143 -2.00 -35.52 6.02
CA THR A 143 -3.08 -36.48 6.25
C THR A 143 -3.94 -35.97 7.39
N LEU A 144 -5.21 -35.72 7.09
CA LEU A 144 -6.20 -35.12 7.99
C LEU A 144 -7.07 -36.21 8.60
N SER A 145 -7.36 -36.08 9.89
CA SER A 145 -8.15 -37.06 10.63
C SER A 145 -8.86 -36.42 11.82
N LYS A 146 -9.90 -37.09 12.31
CA LYS A 146 -10.58 -36.72 13.56
C LYS A 146 -9.82 -37.30 14.74
N ASN A 147 -9.81 -36.58 15.86
CA ASN A 147 -9.37 -37.11 17.13
C ASN A 147 -10.37 -38.16 17.68
N LYS A 148 -10.02 -38.79 18.81
CA LYS A 148 -10.85 -39.81 19.47
C LYS A 148 -12.27 -39.34 19.83
N ASN A 149 -12.49 -38.03 19.90
CA ASN A 149 -13.78 -37.40 20.21
C ASN A 149 -14.55 -36.98 18.96
N GLY A 150 -14.10 -37.38 17.76
CA GLY A 150 -14.74 -37.03 16.49
C GLY A 150 -14.54 -35.57 16.05
N LYS A 151 -13.62 -34.82 16.67
CA LYS A 151 -13.32 -33.41 16.35
C LYS A 151 -12.06 -33.31 15.48
N GLY A 152 -11.94 -32.25 14.70
CA GLY A 152 -10.86 -32.02 13.74
C GLY A 152 -11.38 -31.97 12.31
N CYS A 153 -10.51 -31.56 11.40
CA CYS A 153 -10.83 -31.40 9.99
C CYS A 153 -10.37 -32.62 9.20
N THR A 154 -11.16 -33.03 8.22
CA THR A 154 -10.91 -34.22 7.38
C THR A 154 -10.72 -33.87 5.90
N THR A 155 -11.04 -32.64 5.52
CA THR A 155 -10.84 -32.14 4.16
C THR A 155 -10.15 -30.78 4.12
N LEU A 156 -9.63 -30.38 2.95
CA LEU A 156 -9.02 -29.05 2.79
C LEU A 156 -10.05 -27.92 2.86
N GLU A 157 -11.30 -28.19 2.48
CA GLU A 157 -12.43 -27.25 2.58
C GLU A 157 -12.78 -26.93 4.02
N GLU A 158 -12.58 -27.90 4.93
CA GLU A 158 -12.70 -27.69 6.37
C GLU A 158 -11.43 -27.05 6.95
N LEU A 159 -10.26 -27.50 6.48
CA LEU A 159 -8.97 -27.07 7.03
C LEU A 159 -8.60 -25.64 6.68
N CYS A 160 -8.61 -25.28 5.41
CA CYS A 160 -7.98 -24.07 4.91
C CYS A 160 -8.91 -22.86 4.96
N VAL A 161 -8.33 -21.69 5.28
CA VAL A 161 -8.99 -20.40 5.08
C VAL A 161 -8.65 -19.96 3.64
N PRO A 162 -9.61 -19.97 2.71
CA PRO A 162 -9.32 -19.61 1.33
C PRO A 162 -8.98 -18.12 1.21
N PRO A 163 -8.06 -17.74 0.31
CA PRO A 163 -7.92 -16.34 -0.11
C PRO A 163 -9.27 -15.75 -0.53
N ALA A 164 -9.41 -14.44 -0.35
CA ALA A 164 -10.62 -13.73 -0.76
C ALA A 164 -10.91 -14.01 -2.25
N GLY A 165 -12.15 -14.42 -2.56
CA GLY A 165 -12.59 -14.75 -3.92
C GLY A 165 -12.31 -16.19 -4.39
N LEU A 166 -11.58 -17.00 -3.61
CA LEU A 166 -11.31 -18.40 -3.95
C LEU A 166 -12.26 -19.38 -3.22
N PRO A 167 -12.60 -20.53 -3.84
CA PRO A 167 -13.49 -21.49 -3.22
C PRO A 167 -12.85 -22.16 -2.00
N LYS A 168 -13.69 -22.71 -1.11
CA LYS A 168 -13.25 -23.56 -0.01
C LYS A 168 -12.39 -24.70 -0.56
N GLY A 169 -11.31 -25.04 0.14
CA GLY A 169 -10.36 -26.07 -0.28
C GLY A 169 -9.12 -25.53 -0.98
N VAL A 170 -9.10 -24.23 -1.31
CA VAL A 170 -7.87 -23.52 -1.66
C VAL A 170 -7.17 -23.08 -0.37
N CYS A 171 -5.89 -23.40 -0.26
CA CYS A 171 -5.07 -23.06 0.87
C CYS A 171 -4.12 -21.90 0.50
N SER A 172 -3.84 -21.01 1.44
CA SER A 172 -2.69 -20.11 1.35
C SER A 172 -1.51 -20.75 2.07
N ALA A 173 -0.34 -20.79 1.44
CA ALA A 173 0.88 -21.34 2.04
C ALA A 173 2.04 -20.34 1.94
N ALA A 174 2.77 -20.15 3.03
CA ALA A 174 3.96 -19.32 3.08
C ALA A 174 5.19 -20.18 3.37
N LEU A 175 6.28 -19.90 2.67
CA LEU A 175 7.50 -20.72 2.65
C LEU A 175 8.61 -19.95 3.36
N PHE A 176 9.29 -20.62 4.29
CA PHE A 176 10.30 -20.02 5.15
C PHE A 176 11.60 -20.79 5.09
N ASP A 177 12.68 -20.03 5.14
CA ASP A 177 14.04 -20.54 5.12
C ASP A 177 14.56 -20.89 6.53
N SER A 178 15.84 -21.21 6.62
CA SER A 178 16.54 -21.51 7.86
C SER A 178 16.69 -20.34 8.83
N GLN A 179 16.66 -19.11 8.32
CA GLN A 179 16.69 -17.87 9.09
C GLN A 179 15.31 -17.44 9.61
N ASN A 180 14.25 -18.13 9.19
CA ASN A 180 12.83 -17.79 9.38
C ASN A 180 12.39 -16.55 8.58
N ASP A 181 13.10 -16.21 7.51
CA ASP A 181 12.67 -15.21 6.56
C ASP A 181 11.59 -15.81 5.65
N CYS A 182 10.49 -15.08 5.49
CA CYS A 182 9.37 -15.50 4.65
C CYS A 182 9.64 -15.17 3.18
N CYS A 183 9.78 -16.23 2.40
CA CYS A 183 9.78 -16.24 0.95
C CYS A 183 8.34 -16.65 0.46
N PRO A 184 8.10 -16.89 -0.83
CA PRO A 184 6.87 -16.56 -1.56
C PRO A 184 5.62 -17.21 -0.99
N ILE A 185 4.47 -16.65 -1.38
CA ILE A 185 3.16 -17.19 -1.04
C ILE A 185 2.69 -18.08 -2.20
N SER A 186 2.24 -19.30 -1.89
CA SER A 186 1.59 -20.22 -2.83
C SER A 186 0.10 -20.34 -2.52
N THR A 187 -0.74 -20.55 -3.54
CA THR A 187 -2.20 -20.72 -3.39
C THR A 187 -2.67 -22.07 -3.96
N PRO A 188 -2.24 -23.21 -3.39
CA PRO A 188 -2.64 -24.53 -3.90
C PRO A 188 -4.12 -24.84 -3.62
N GLY A 189 -4.82 -25.42 -4.60
CA GLY A 189 -6.22 -25.83 -4.48
C GLY A 189 -6.53 -27.21 -5.08
N ILE A 190 -7.66 -27.79 -4.70
CA ILE A 190 -8.18 -29.00 -5.35
C ILE A 190 -8.91 -28.64 -6.66
N PRO A 191 -8.80 -29.46 -7.71
CA PRO A 191 -9.55 -29.25 -8.95
C PRO A 191 -11.06 -29.41 -8.71
N SER A 192 -11.88 -28.53 -9.32
CA SER A 192 -13.34 -28.59 -9.21
C SER A 192 -13.90 -29.90 -9.81
N PRO A 193 -14.90 -30.55 -9.18
CA PRO A 193 -15.46 -31.80 -9.68
C PRO A 193 -16.20 -31.60 -11.01
N PRO A 194 -16.15 -32.60 -11.94
CA PRO A 194 -16.83 -32.51 -13.23
C PRO A 194 -18.36 -32.50 -13.07
N PRO A 195 -19.10 -31.79 -13.94
CA PRO A 195 -20.55 -31.68 -13.85
C PRO A 195 -21.26 -33.04 -14.07
N PRO A 196 -22.41 -33.28 -13.39
CA PRO A 196 -23.10 -34.57 -13.45
C PRO A 196 -23.77 -34.81 -14.81
N SER A 197 -23.68 -36.06 -15.28
CA SER A 197 -24.20 -36.53 -16.57
C SER A 197 -25.74 -36.44 -16.65
N PRO A 198 -26.34 -36.10 -17.82
CA PRO A 198 -27.79 -35.98 -17.96
C PRO A 198 -28.52 -37.34 -17.97
N PRO A 199 -29.80 -37.41 -17.57
CA PRO A 199 -30.61 -38.64 -17.61
C PRO A 199 -31.06 -39.01 -19.04
N PRO A 200 -31.44 -40.27 -19.31
CA PRO A 200 -31.85 -40.71 -20.65
C PRO A 200 -33.26 -40.22 -21.04
N PRO A 201 -33.53 -39.95 -22.33
CA PRO A 201 -34.78 -39.34 -22.78
C PRO A 201 -35.94 -40.34 -23.01
N PRO A 202 -37.21 -39.92 -22.78
CA PRO A 202 -38.43 -40.65 -23.17
C PRO A 202 -38.88 -40.36 -24.63
N PRO A 203 -39.82 -41.15 -25.20
CA PRO A 203 -40.10 -41.20 -26.65
C PRO A 203 -40.97 -40.04 -27.22
N PRO A 204 -40.95 -39.80 -28.55
CA PRO A 204 -41.43 -38.57 -29.23
C PRO A 204 -42.93 -38.60 -29.59
N PRO A 205 -43.66 -37.46 -29.64
CA PRO A 205 -43.84 -36.60 -30.86
C PRO A 205 -44.24 -35.10 -30.52
N PRO A 206 -44.76 -34.17 -31.40
CA PRO A 206 -44.78 -33.92 -32.86
C PRO A 206 -44.18 -32.49 -33.23
N PRO A 207 -44.53 -31.79 -34.36
CA PRO A 207 -43.65 -31.18 -35.38
C PRO A 207 -43.14 -29.73 -35.08
N PRO A 208 -42.20 -29.19 -35.91
CA PRO A 208 -41.22 -28.19 -35.48
C PRO A 208 -41.69 -26.72 -35.54
N SER A 209 -41.32 -26.00 -34.48
CA SER A 209 -41.31 -24.54 -34.39
C SER A 209 -40.10 -23.94 -35.16
N PRO A 210 -40.13 -22.65 -35.53
CA PRO A 210 -39.16 -22.00 -36.41
C PRO A 210 -37.72 -22.09 -35.89
N PRO A 211 -36.71 -22.11 -36.77
CA PRO A 211 -35.32 -22.19 -36.34
C PRO A 211 -34.98 -20.99 -35.44
N PRO A 212 -34.29 -21.22 -34.31
CA PRO A 212 -33.82 -20.14 -33.46
C PRO A 212 -32.94 -19.17 -34.27
N PRO A 213 -32.98 -17.87 -33.94
CA PRO A 213 -32.08 -16.90 -34.55
C PRO A 213 -30.63 -17.36 -34.41
N SER A 214 -29.87 -17.23 -35.49
CA SER A 214 -28.46 -17.60 -35.54
C SER A 214 -27.70 -16.93 -34.40
N PRO A 215 -26.81 -17.66 -33.69
CA PRO A 215 -26.05 -17.08 -32.61
C PRO A 215 -25.22 -15.88 -33.10
N PRO A 216 -25.08 -14.82 -32.29
CA PRO A 216 -24.32 -13.64 -32.66
C PRO A 216 -22.86 -14.00 -32.99
N PRO A 217 -22.22 -13.29 -33.93
CA PRO A 217 -20.84 -13.56 -34.31
C PRO A 217 -19.88 -13.27 -33.14
N PRO A 218 -18.84 -14.09 -32.97
CA PRO A 218 -17.84 -13.88 -31.95
C PRO A 218 -17.00 -12.64 -32.23
N CYS A 219 -16.50 -12.00 -31.18
CA CYS A 219 -15.76 -10.74 -31.25
C CYS A 219 -14.33 -10.92 -30.72
N LYS A 220 -13.29 -10.63 -31.51
CA LYS A 220 -11.89 -10.69 -31.06
C LYS A 220 -11.38 -9.29 -30.69
N VAL A 221 -10.90 -9.12 -29.45
CA VAL A 221 -10.31 -7.87 -28.93
C VAL A 221 -8.86 -8.13 -28.60
N CYS A 222 -7.99 -7.21 -29.00
CA CYS A 222 -6.54 -7.28 -28.83
C CYS A 222 -6.00 -5.99 -28.22
N TYR A 223 -5.08 -6.13 -27.27
CA TYR A 223 -4.16 -5.08 -26.86
C TYR A 223 -2.89 -5.21 -27.68
N THR A 224 -2.40 -4.10 -28.21
CA THR A 224 -1.17 -4.05 -28.99
C THR A 224 -0.27 -2.97 -28.43
N ILE A 225 0.96 -3.33 -28.07
CA ILE A 225 2.05 -2.42 -27.71
C ILE A 225 3.08 -2.46 -28.82
N SER A 226 3.52 -1.29 -29.30
CA SER A 226 4.47 -1.21 -30.42
C SER A 226 5.45 -0.05 -30.30
N ILE A 227 6.65 -0.20 -30.88
CA ILE A 227 7.63 0.89 -31.04
C ILE A 227 7.28 1.69 -32.30
N SER A 228 6.74 2.89 -32.13
CA SER A 228 6.31 3.77 -33.22
C SER A 228 7.36 4.79 -33.67
N GLY A 229 8.31 5.14 -32.80
CA GLY A 229 9.37 6.11 -33.07
C GLY A 229 10.74 5.58 -32.64
N LYS A 230 11.79 5.88 -33.42
CA LYS A 230 13.17 5.43 -33.18
C LYS A 230 14.14 6.63 -33.22
N PRO A 231 15.11 6.72 -32.31
CA PRO A 231 16.11 7.80 -32.32
C PRO A 231 17.05 7.69 -33.52
N THR A 232 17.54 8.82 -34.04
CA THR A 232 18.47 8.85 -35.17
C THR A 232 19.77 9.59 -34.80
N PRO A 233 20.95 8.94 -34.84
CA PRO A 233 21.18 7.52 -35.15
C PRO A 233 20.68 6.58 -34.03
N GLU A 234 20.31 5.35 -34.39
CA GLU A 234 19.80 4.35 -33.44
C GLU A 234 20.93 3.84 -32.52
N PRO A 235 20.71 3.73 -31.18
CA PRO A 235 21.67 3.16 -30.24
C PRO A 235 22.09 1.74 -30.60
N VAL A 236 23.32 1.37 -30.23
CA VAL A 236 23.85 0.02 -30.41
C VAL A 236 24.18 -0.58 -29.03
N PRO A 237 23.49 -1.65 -28.58
CA PRO A 237 22.41 -2.35 -29.27
C PRO A 237 21.07 -1.58 -29.25
N PRO A 238 20.17 -1.83 -30.22
CA PRO A 238 18.89 -1.14 -30.28
C PRO A 238 17.90 -1.71 -29.25
N PHE A 239 16.98 -0.89 -28.76
CA PHE A 239 15.90 -1.34 -27.88
C PHE A 239 14.93 -2.23 -28.65
N ARG A 240 14.66 -3.42 -28.11
CA ARG A 240 13.71 -4.38 -28.67
C ARG A 240 13.03 -5.11 -27.52
N TYR A 241 11.73 -5.41 -27.66
CA TYR A 241 11.03 -6.26 -26.71
C TYR A 241 11.64 -7.65 -26.69
N THR A 242 12.06 -8.08 -25.51
CA THR A 242 12.52 -9.44 -25.27
C THR A 242 11.33 -10.38 -25.04
N PRO A 243 11.53 -11.71 -25.12
CA PRO A 243 10.49 -12.65 -24.72
C PRO A 243 10.00 -12.44 -23.28
N SER A 244 10.86 -11.96 -22.38
CA SER A 244 10.45 -11.63 -21.00
C SER A 244 9.49 -10.46 -20.99
N ASP A 245 9.82 -9.38 -21.70
CA ASP A 245 8.98 -8.17 -21.77
C ASP A 245 7.60 -8.52 -22.34
N CYS A 246 7.55 -9.43 -23.32
CA CYS A 246 6.30 -9.94 -23.87
C CYS A 246 5.48 -10.74 -22.86
N ASP A 247 6.12 -11.60 -22.07
CA ASP A 247 5.46 -12.42 -21.05
C ASP A 247 4.95 -11.55 -19.89
N ASP A 248 5.70 -10.52 -19.51
CA ASP A 248 5.31 -9.55 -18.48
C ASP A 248 4.10 -8.73 -18.95
N VAL A 249 4.16 -8.16 -20.15
CA VAL A 249 3.03 -7.44 -20.78
C VAL A 249 1.80 -8.35 -20.91
N ALA A 250 1.98 -9.59 -21.36
CA ALA A 250 0.89 -10.55 -21.44
C ALA A 250 0.28 -10.80 -20.07
N THR A 251 1.09 -11.07 -19.04
CA THR A 251 0.63 -11.35 -17.68
C THR A 251 -0.19 -10.19 -17.11
N ILE A 252 0.28 -8.95 -17.30
CA ILE A 252 -0.43 -7.75 -16.84
C ILE A 252 -1.80 -7.64 -17.49
N ILE A 253 -1.88 -7.81 -18.82
CA ILE A 253 -3.15 -7.75 -19.55
C ILE A 253 -4.06 -8.92 -19.14
N THR A 254 -3.52 -10.13 -19.04
CA THR A 254 -4.31 -11.31 -18.70
C THR A 254 -4.84 -11.25 -17.28
N ASP A 255 -4.04 -10.85 -16.30
CA ASP A 255 -4.46 -10.80 -14.89
C ASP A 255 -5.57 -9.77 -14.69
N ALA A 256 -5.37 -8.56 -15.23
CA ALA A 256 -6.34 -7.48 -15.08
C ALA A 256 -7.65 -7.78 -15.84
N MET A 257 -7.56 -8.25 -17.08
CA MET A 257 -8.75 -8.54 -17.87
C MET A 257 -9.48 -9.79 -17.41
N SER A 258 -8.78 -10.81 -16.90
CA SER A 258 -9.42 -12.02 -16.36
C SER A 258 -10.17 -11.74 -15.06
N ALA A 259 -9.62 -10.86 -14.22
CA ALA A 259 -10.33 -10.33 -13.06
C ALA A 259 -11.61 -9.57 -13.47
N ALA A 260 -11.53 -8.72 -14.49
CA ALA A 260 -12.67 -7.97 -15.00
C ALA A 260 -13.75 -8.84 -15.66
N ILE A 261 -13.34 -9.82 -16.47
CA ILE A 261 -14.21 -10.85 -17.08
C ILE A 261 -15.02 -11.57 -15.99
N SER A 262 -14.33 -11.99 -14.93
CA SER A 262 -14.94 -12.71 -13.81
C SER A 262 -15.88 -11.82 -13.00
N ALA A 263 -15.49 -10.57 -12.73
CA ALA A 263 -16.29 -9.63 -11.95
C ALA A 263 -17.60 -9.23 -12.64
N LYS A 264 -17.61 -9.20 -13.97
CA LYS A 264 -18.74 -8.73 -14.79
C LYS A 264 -19.52 -9.83 -15.49
N ASP A 265 -19.22 -11.10 -15.16
CA ASP A 265 -19.84 -12.29 -15.75
C ASP A 265 -19.83 -12.22 -17.29
N VAL A 266 -18.67 -11.87 -17.86
CA VAL A 266 -18.51 -11.67 -19.30
C VAL A 266 -18.27 -13.00 -19.98
N LYS A 267 -19.05 -13.30 -21.01
CA LYS A 267 -18.92 -14.56 -21.76
C LYS A 267 -17.81 -14.47 -22.79
N VAL A 268 -16.70 -15.11 -22.46
CA VAL A 268 -15.53 -15.29 -23.34
C VAL A 268 -15.54 -16.69 -23.94
N ILE A 269 -15.17 -16.78 -25.21
CA ILE A 269 -14.88 -18.03 -25.93
C ILE A 269 -13.42 -18.42 -25.68
N ASN A 270 -12.52 -17.46 -25.83
CA ASN A 270 -11.09 -17.60 -25.53
C ASN A 270 -10.68 -16.45 -24.62
N GLU A 271 -10.01 -16.76 -23.52
CA GLU A 271 -9.46 -15.75 -22.61
C GLU A 271 -8.29 -15.00 -23.25
N PHE A 272 -7.87 -13.91 -22.61
CA PHE A 272 -6.70 -13.16 -23.07
C PHE A 272 -5.47 -14.06 -23.05
N ALA A 273 -4.73 -14.08 -24.15
CA ALA A 273 -3.47 -14.78 -24.26
C ALA A 273 -2.54 -14.02 -25.22
N LEU A 274 -1.23 -14.22 -25.05
CA LEU A 274 -0.23 -13.66 -25.95
C LEU A 274 -0.47 -14.21 -27.38
N ASP A 275 -0.80 -13.31 -28.30
CA ASP A 275 -1.11 -13.61 -29.70
C ASP A 275 0.13 -13.38 -30.58
N GLN A 276 0.88 -12.30 -30.32
CA GLN A 276 2.11 -11.95 -31.06
C GLN A 276 3.17 -11.36 -30.12
N CYS A 277 4.42 -11.79 -30.28
CA CYS A 277 5.58 -11.17 -29.64
C CYS A 277 6.72 -11.07 -30.65
N THR A 278 7.17 -9.86 -30.92
CA THR A 278 8.32 -9.55 -31.77
C THR A 278 9.16 -8.49 -31.06
N GLY A 279 10.38 -8.25 -31.54
CA GLY A 279 11.24 -7.19 -30.99
C GLY A 279 10.64 -5.78 -31.06
N GLU A 280 9.54 -5.55 -31.77
CA GLU A 280 8.94 -4.21 -31.92
C GLU A 280 7.44 -4.16 -31.59
N VAL A 281 6.78 -5.31 -31.42
CA VAL A 281 5.32 -5.41 -31.20
C VAL A 281 4.99 -6.56 -30.25
N VAL A 282 4.12 -6.30 -29.27
CA VAL A 282 3.49 -7.28 -28.38
C VAL A 282 1.97 -7.17 -28.53
N THR A 283 1.29 -8.27 -28.82
CA THR A 283 -0.17 -8.33 -28.99
C THR A 283 -0.77 -9.42 -28.10
N VAL A 284 -1.82 -9.09 -27.36
CA VAL A 284 -2.53 -9.99 -26.44
C VAL A 284 -4.01 -9.93 -26.74
N CYS A 285 -4.65 -11.06 -27.07
CA CYS A 285 -6.02 -11.08 -27.56
C CYS A 285 -6.93 -12.03 -26.80
N ALA A 286 -8.22 -11.70 -26.74
CA ALA A 286 -9.33 -12.56 -26.31
C ALA A 286 -10.44 -12.60 -27.36
N THR A 287 -11.28 -13.64 -27.30
CA THR A 287 -12.46 -13.77 -28.17
C THR A 287 -13.73 -13.89 -27.34
N PHE A 288 -14.68 -12.99 -27.51
CA PHE A 288 -15.95 -12.88 -26.80
C PHE A 288 -17.10 -13.53 -27.58
N PHE A 289 -18.15 -13.92 -26.84
CA PHE A 289 -19.36 -14.51 -27.43
C PHE A 289 -20.15 -13.52 -28.32
N SER A 290 -20.03 -12.22 -28.05
CA SER A 290 -20.63 -11.14 -28.85
C SER A 290 -19.94 -9.80 -28.56
N ASN A 291 -20.21 -8.79 -29.39
CA ASN A 291 -19.76 -7.41 -29.15
C ASN A 291 -20.30 -6.85 -27.82
N GLU A 292 -21.50 -7.26 -27.40
CA GLU A 292 -22.11 -6.77 -26.15
C GLU A 292 -21.37 -7.27 -24.92
N GLU A 293 -20.87 -8.51 -24.97
CA GLU A 293 -20.01 -9.07 -23.92
C GLU A 293 -18.68 -8.33 -23.84
N ALA A 294 -18.02 -8.07 -24.99
CA ALA A 294 -16.79 -7.29 -25.02
C ALA A 294 -16.97 -5.87 -24.45
N ARG A 295 -18.09 -5.20 -24.75
CA ARG A 295 -18.39 -3.83 -24.27
C ARG A 295 -18.52 -3.71 -22.76
N LYS A 296 -18.90 -4.78 -22.05
CA LYS A 296 -18.96 -4.75 -20.58
C LYS A 296 -17.58 -4.45 -19.96
N LEU A 297 -16.51 -4.80 -20.68
CA LEU A 297 -15.12 -4.64 -20.24
C LEU A 297 -14.49 -3.33 -20.67
N GLN A 298 -15.19 -2.44 -21.39
CA GLN A 298 -14.61 -1.17 -21.83
C GLN A 298 -13.88 -0.39 -20.73
N PRO A 299 -14.47 -0.14 -19.54
CA PRO A 299 -13.78 0.66 -18.53
C PRO A 299 -12.58 -0.07 -17.91
N ASP A 300 -12.58 -1.42 -17.88
CA ASP A 300 -11.41 -2.18 -17.43
C ASP A 300 -10.35 -2.18 -18.51
N ALA A 301 -10.76 -2.18 -19.77
CA ALA A 301 -9.85 -2.10 -20.90
C ALA A 301 -9.10 -0.78 -20.94
N ASP A 302 -9.80 0.32 -20.66
CA ASP A 302 -9.19 1.64 -20.53
C ASP A 302 -8.23 1.69 -19.31
N ALA A 303 -8.58 1.04 -18.19
CA ALA A 303 -7.71 0.95 -17.02
C ALA A 303 -6.45 0.11 -17.27
N VAL A 304 -6.56 -0.99 -18.02
CA VAL A 304 -5.42 -1.82 -18.44
C VAL A 304 -4.54 -1.05 -19.41
N LEU A 305 -5.12 -0.32 -20.35
CA LEU A 305 -4.35 0.54 -21.26
C LEU A 305 -3.52 1.57 -20.49
N ASN A 306 -4.11 2.21 -19.48
CA ASN A 306 -3.38 3.15 -18.60
C ASN A 306 -2.26 2.45 -17.82
N THR A 307 -2.52 1.26 -17.28
CA THR A 307 -1.50 0.45 -16.59
C THR A 307 -0.33 0.10 -17.52
N LEU A 308 -0.61 -0.25 -18.78
CA LEU A 308 0.41 -0.52 -19.78
C LEU A 308 1.22 0.72 -20.15
N PHE A 309 0.57 1.89 -20.19
CA PHE A 309 1.28 3.17 -20.33
C PHE A 309 2.20 3.42 -19.13
N ASP A 310 1.75 3.18 -17.90
CA ASP A 310 2.57 3.34 -16.70
C ASP A 310 3.82 2.44 -16.75
N ILE A 311 3.67 1.18 -17.15
CA ILE A 311 4.79 0.23 -17.30
C ILE A 311 5.76 0.68 -18.40
N ALA A 312 5.24 1.12 -19.55
CA ALA A 312 6.06 1.60 -20.66
C ALA A 312 6.85 2.89 -20.29
N VAL A 313 6.38 3.66 -19.31
CA VAL A 313 6.99 4.93 -18.86
C VAL A 313 7.90 4.73 -17.63
N ASP A 314 7.59 3.79 -16.73
CA ASP A 314 8.45 3.44 -15.57
C ASP A 314 9.78 2.81 -16.00
N GLU A 315 9.82 2.22 -17.21
CA GLU A 315 11.05 1.74 -17.87
C GLU A 315 11.68 2.76 -18.83
N CYS A 316 11.56 4.07 -18.56
CA CYS A 316 12.41 5.09 -19.20
C CYS A 316 13.89 5.02 -18.71
N GLY A 317 14.47 3.82 -18.70
CA GLY A 317 15.89 3.58 -18.52
C GLY A 317 16.69 4.05 -19.73
N ALA A 318 18.03 4.10 -19.58
CA ALA A 318 18.92 4.54 -20.66
C ALA A 318 18.75 3.76 -21.99
N ALA A 319 18.17 2.55 -21.95
CA ALA A 319 17.92 1.72 -23.12
C ALA A 319 16.75 2.20 -24.00
N THR A 320 15.70 2.82 -23.43
CA THR A 320 14.50 3.26 -24.16
C THR A 320 14.56 4.73 -24.58
N TYR A 321 15.63 5.44 -24.24
CA TYR A 321 15.82 6.86 -24.54
C TYR A 321 15.72 7.16 -26.05
N GLY A 322 14.77 8.01 -26.42
CA GLY A 322 14.53 8.45 -27.79
C GLY A 322 13.65 7.52 -28.63
N TYR A 323 13.17 6.41 -28.07
CA TYR A 323 12.13 5.59 -28.68
C TYR A 323 10.73 6.08 -28.27
N THR A 324 9.75 5.93 -29.15
CA THR A 324 8.33 6.19 -28.85
C THR A 324 7.59 4.87 -28.85
N GLN A 325 6.85 4.58 -27.77
CA GLN A 325 6.02 3.40 -27.64
C GLN A 325 4.54 3.80 -27.74
N MET A 326 3.70 2.93 -28.32
CA MET A 326 2.26 3.12 -28.44
C MET A 326 1.55 1.87 -27.95
N ALA A 327 0.59 2.05 -27.04
CA ALA A 327 -0.38 1.02 -26.67
C ALA A 327 -1.74 1.34 -27.30
N ALA A 328 -2.41 0.34 -27.84
CA ALA A 328 -3.75 0.45 -28.42
C ALA A 328 -4.59 -0.78 -28.06
N VAL A 329 -5.91 -0.60 -27.99
CA VAL A 329 -6.88 -1.69 -27.86
C VAL A 329 -7.85 -1.65 -29.04
N GLY A 330 -8.07 -2.77 -29.71
CA GLY A 330 -8.89 -2.83 -30.92
C GLY A 330 -9.17 -4.25 -31.41
N GLY A 331 -9.87 -4.37 -32.54
CA GLY A 331 -10.06 -5.66 -33.20
C GLY A 331 -8.76 -6.18 -33.83
N ALA A 332 -8.70 -7.49 -34.12
CA ALA A 332 -7.50 -8.15 -34.65
C ALA A 332 -6.95 -7.55 -35.97
N ASP A 333 -7.79 -6.84 -36.73
CA ASP A 333 -7.43 -6.18 -37.99
C ASP A 333 -7.15 -4.68 -37.84
N GLY A 334 -7.04 -4.17 -36.60
CA GLY A 334 -6.93 -2.72 -36.31
C GLY A 334 -8.24 -1.94 -36.54
N GLY A 335 -9.32 -2.63 -36.92
CA GLY A 335 -10.68 -2.07 -36.99
C GLY A 335 -11.41 -2.15 -35.65
N PHE A 336 -12.17 -1.12 -35.30
CA PHE A 336 -13.04 -1.03 -34.12
C PHE A 336 -14.30 -1.93 -34.20
N ASP A 337 -14.24 -3.08 -34.87
CA ASP A 337 -15.42 -3.89 -35.20
C ASP A 337 -16.17 -4.50 -34.00
N CYS A 338 -15.59 -4.43 -32.81
CA CYS A 338 -16.20 -4.87 -31.55
C CYS A 338 -16.74 -3.73 -30.68
N LEU A 339 -16.36 -2.48 -30.96
CA LEU A 339 -16.68 -1.29 -30.18
C LEU A 339 -17.12 -0.17 -31.14
N PRO A 340 -18.40 -0.11 -31.53
CA PRO A 340 -18.77 0.81 -32.60
C PRO A 340 -18.71 2.28 -32.12
N PRO A 341 -18.29 3.22 -32.99
CA PRO A 341 -18.60 4.64 -32.81
C PRO A 341 -20.13 4.88 -32.88
N PRO A 342 -20.65 6.07 -32.51
CA PRO A 342 -22.09 6.34 -32.48
C PRO A 342 -22.73 6.03 -33.85
N PRO A 343 -23.97 5.49 -33.88
CA PRO A 343 -24.53 4.94 -35.11
C PRO A 343 -24.72 6.02 -36.17
N SER A 344 -24.14 5.79 -37.35
CA SER A 344 -24.43 6.57 -38.56
C SER A 344 -25.59 5.94 -39.36
N PRO A 345 -26.41 6.75 -40.04
CA PRO A 345 -27.76 6.40 -40.48
C PRO A 345 -27.81 5.58 -41.79
N PRO A 346 -28.94 4.90 -42.10
CA PRO A 346 -29.09 4.08 -43.30
C PRO A 346 -29.30 4.92 -44.59
N PRO A 347 -28.83 4.46 -45.78
CA PRO A 347 -29.03 5.16 -47.07
C PRO A 347 -30.14 4.53 -47.94
N PRO A 348 -30.54 5.16 -49.06
CA PRO A 348 -31.06 6.51 -49.22
C PRO A 348 -32.56 6.48 -49.61
N SER A 349 -33.28 7.52 -49.20
CA SER A 349 -34.59 7.89 -49.76
C SER A 349 -34.58 9.42 -49.94
N PRO A 350 -35.42 9.95 -50.84
CA PRO A 350 -35.14 11.11 -51.70
C PRO A 350 -34.81 12.39 -50.92
N PRO A 351 -34.09 13.35 -51.52
CA PRO A 351 -33.32 14.38 -50.81
C PRO A 351 -34.20 15.23 -49.89
N PRO A 352 -33.97 15.18 -48.55
CA PRO A 352 -34.57 16.10 -47.59
C PRO A 352 -33.55 17.17 -47.14
N PRO A 353 -34.02 18.25 -46.48
CA PRO A 353 -33.28 19.50 -46.29
C PRO A 353 -32.06 19.33 -45.37
N SER A 354 -31.06 20.19 -45.58
CA SER A 354 -29.75 20.22 -44.92
C SER A 354 -29.81 19.90 -43.42
N PRO A 355 -28.97 18.98 -42.91
CA PRO A 355 -28.97 18.61 -41.51
C PRO A 355 -28.51 19.79 -40.63
N PRO A 356 -29.07 19.93 -39.42
CA PRO A 356 -28.60 20.92 -38.45
C PRO A 356 -27.16 20.59 -38.02
N PRO A 357 -26.36 21.61 -37.63
CA PRO A 357 -24.95 21.44 -37.27
C PRO A 357 -24.78 20.41 -36.14
N PRO A 358 -23.69 19.60 -36.16
CA PRO A 358 -23.45 18.57 -35.15
C PRO A 358 -23.40 19.17 -33.73
N SER A 359 -24.03 18.47 -32.79
CA SER A 359 -24.05 18.87 -31.38
C SER A 359 -22.62 18.95 -30.83
N PRO A 360 -22.28 19.99 -30.05
CA PRO A 360 -20.97 20.11 -29.44
C PRO A 360 -20.67 18.91 -28.52
N PRO A 361 -19.38 18.51 -28.40
CA PRO A 361 -18.97 17.41 -27.52
C PRO A 361 -19.31 17.70 -26.05
N PRO A 362 -19.50 16.65 -25.22
CA PRO A 362 -19.77 16.83 -23.81
C PRO A 362 -18.53 17.42 -23.11
N PRO A 363 -18.72 18.38 -22.19
CA PRO A 363 -17.62 18.96 -21.43
C PRO A 363 -17.05 17.92 -20.45
N CYS A 364 -15.75 18.05 -20.16
CA CYS A 364 -15.08 17.25 -19.15
C CYS A 364 -14.85 18.08 -17.88
N GLU A 365 -15.15 17.51 -16.71
CA GLU A 365 -14.77 18.10 -15.41
C GLU A 365 -13.71 17.25 -14.72
N ALA A 366 -12.59 17.89 -14.37
CA ALA A 366 -11.52 17.29 -13.57
C ALA A 366 -11.22 18.15 -12.34
N CYS A 367 -10.70 17.51 -11.30
CA CYS A 367 -10.44 18.11 -10.00
C CYS A 367 -9.08 17.66 -9.47
N VAL A 368 -8.33 18.61 -8.93
CA VAL A 368 -7.15 18.37 -8.09
C VAL A 368 -7.62 18.27 -6.65
N TYR A 369 -7.15 17.24 -5.94
CA TYR A 369 -7.36 17.04 -4.52
C TYR A 369 -6.02 17.09 -3.80
N LEU A 370 -5.89 18.00 -2.85
CA LEU A 370 -4.85 17.95 -1.80
C LEU A 370 -5.54 17.49 -0.53
N SER A 371 -5.14 16.38 0.08
CA SER A 371 -5.84 15.85 1.25
C SER A 371 -4.94 15.26 2.31
N LEU A 372 -5.47 15.15 3.52
CA LEU A 372 -4.80 14.61 4.70
C LEU A 372 -5.58 13.40 5.21
N LEU A 373 -5.03 12.21 5.00
CA LEU A 373 -5.64 10.99 5.52
C LEU A 373 -5.07 10.68 6.90
N GLN A 374 -5.91 10.59 7.92
CA GLN A 374 -5.46 10.13 9.22
C GLN A 374 -5.14 8.63 9.17
N THR A 375 -3.86 8.28 9.25
CA THR A 375 -3.36 6.88 9.20
C THR A 375 -2.79 6.40 10.53
N GLY A 376 -2.66 7.29 11.51
CA GLY A 376 -2.16 6.96 12.84
C GLY A 376 -2.82 7.76 13.98
N ILE A 377 -2.20 7.69 15.15
CA ILE A 377 -2.61 8.48 16.30
C ILE A 377 -2.14 9.92 16.09
N VAL A 378 -3.10 10.84 16.01
CA VAL A 378 -2.83 12.27 15.83
C VAL A 378 -3.00 12.96 17.19
N ALA A 379 -1.88 13.29 17.82
CA ALA A 379 -1.89 14.06 19.08
C ALA A 379 -2.25 15.54 18.86
N PHE A 380 -1.95 16.06 17.67
CA PHE A 380 -2.17 17.44 17.28
C PHE A 380 -2.87 17.48 15.93
N PRO A 381 -4.23 17.55 15.92
CA PRO A 381 -4.97 17.67 14.68
C PRO A 381 -4.49 18.87 13.89
N TYR A 382 -4.12 18.63 12.63
CA TYR A 382 -3.78 19.68 11.69
C TYR A 382 -4.96 19.89 10.74
N GLU A 383 -5.21 21.15 10.41
CA GLU A 383 -6.27 21.54 9.49
C GLU A 383 -5.73 22.58 8.51
N PHE A 384 -6.17 22.50 7.25
CA PHE A 384 -5.92 23.54 6.27
C PHE A 384 -6.63 24.83 6.71
N SER A 385 -5.85 25.83 7.09
CA SER A 385 -6.40 27.15 7.35
C SER A 385 -6.96 27.77 6.06
N PRO A 386 -7.94 28.69 6.14
CA PRO A 386 -8.46 29.40 4.96
C PRO A 386 -7.34 30.10 4.17
N THR A 387 -6.37 30.69 4.85
CA THR A 387 -5.22 31.35 4.22
C THR A 387 -4.34 30.37 3.44
N VAL A 388 -4.06 29.19 4.02
CA VAL A 388 -3.29 28.13 3.34
C VAL A 388 -4.07 27.60 2.15
N CYS A 389 -5.37 27.37 2.31
CA CYS A 389 -6.23 26.92 1.21
C CYS A 389 -6.20 27.89 0.03
N SER A 390 -6.43 29.20 0.28
CA SER A 390 -6.41 30.22 -0.77
C SER A 390 -5.04 30.31 -1.45
N ALA A 391 -3.95 30.29 -0.68
CA ALA A 391 -2.60 30.37 -1.26
C ALA A 391 -2.28 29.16 -2.17
N TYR A 392 -2.67 27.95 -1.77
CA TYR A 392 -2.42 26.75 -2.56
C TYR A 392 -3.34 26.70 -3.79
N ALA A 393 -4.59 27.10 -3.63
CA ALA A 393 -5.54 27.21 -4.73
C ALA A 393 -5.06 28.21 -5.80
N GLU A 394 -4.68 29.43 -5.40
CA GLU A 394 -4.17 30.44 -6.34
C GLU A 394 -2.93 29.96 -7.10
N LEU A 395 -2.01 29.28 -6.41
CA LEU A 395 -0.80 28.73 -7.03
C LEU A 395 -1.13 27.64 -8.05
N ILE A 396 -1.96 26.65 -7.69
CA ILE A 396 -2.29 25.52 -8.58
C ILE A 396 -3.14 26.00 -9.76
N LEU A 397 -4.18 26.80 -9.50
CA LEU A 397 -5.05 27.33 -10.56
C LEU A 397 -4.26 28.20 -11.53
N GLY A 398 -3.35 29.05 -11.04
CA GLY A 398 -2.49 29.87 -11.89
C GLY A 398 -1.53 29.04 -12.76
N GLN A 399 -1.02 27.91 -12.26
CA GLN A 399 -0.19 27.02 -13.06
C GLN A 399 -1.01 26.29 -14.14
N ILE A 400 -2.22 25.83 -13.81
CA ILE A 400 -3.13 25.20 -14.78
C ILE A 400 -3.57 26.21 -15.84
N GLU A 401 -3.87 27.46 -15.47
CA GLU A 401 -4.28 28.52 -16.39
C GLU A 401 -3.16 28.88 -17.38
N ALA A 402 -1.92 28.98 -16.89
CA ALA A 402 -0.75 29.24 -17.74
C ALA A 402 -0.57 28.12 -18.77
N GLU A 403 -0.59 26.86 -18.35
CA GLU A 403 -0.43 25.73 -19.26
C GLU A 403 -1.60 25.62 -20.25
N ALA A 404 -2.84 25.82 -19.78
CA ALA A 404 -4.02 25.81 -20.65
C ALA A 404 -3.93 26.89 -21.73
N SER A 405 -3.44 28.08 -21.39
CA SER A 405 -3.21 29.16 -22.36
C SER A 405 -2.16 28.76 -23.41
N ASP A 406 -1.05 28.16 -23.00
CA ASP A 406 0.02 27.73 -23.90
C ASP A 406 -0.44 26.62 -24.87
N LEU A 407 -1.29 25.70 -24.38
CA LEU A 407 -1.91 24.63 -25.16
C LEU A 407 -3.17 25.08 -25.93
N LYS A 408 -3.58 26.34 -25.77
CA LYS A 408 -4.82 26.92 -26.35
C LYS A 408 -6.07 26.12 -25.98
N VAL A 409 -6.12 25.65 -24.73
CA VAL A 409 -7.26 24.92 -24.15
C VAL A 409 -8.11 25.92 -23.37
N THR A 410 -9.43 25.88 -23.60
CA THR A 410 -10.35 26.69 -22.79
C THR A 410 -10.64 25.97 -21.49
N VAL A 411 -10.35 26.62 -20.37
CA VAL A 411 -10.58 26.09 -19.02
C VAL A 411 -11.46 27.05 -18.22
N ASN A 412 -12.46 26.50 -17.53
CA ASN A 412 -13.33 27.24 -16.62
C ASN A 412 -13.18 26.67 -15.22
N PHE A 413 -12.71 27.47 -14.26
CA PHE A 413 -12.54 27.03 -12.89
C PHE A 413 -13.84 27.14 -12.08
N SER A 414 -14.12 26.08 -11.33
CA SER A 414 -15.19 26.05 -10.32
C SER A 414 -14.72 26.70 -9.01
N PRO A 415 -15.64 27.14 -8.14
CA PRO A 415 -15.29 27.63 -6.81
C PRO A 415 -14.47 26.61 -6.03
N VAL A 416 -13.41 27.10 -5.38
CA VAL A 416 -12.52 26.29 -4.54
C VAL A 416 -13.31 25.72 -3.35
N VAL A 417 -13.18 24.41 -3.12
CA VAL A 417 -13.74 23.74 -1.94
C VAL A 417 -12.62 23.55 -0.92
N CYS A 418 -12.69 24.30 0.19
CA CYS A 418 -11.80 24.17 1.33
C CYS A 418 -12.53 23.46 2.49
N ALA A 419 -12.01 22.32 2.92
CA ALA A 419 -12.34 21.71 4.19
C ALA A 419 -11.08 21.60 5.06
N SER A 420 -11.24 21.17 6.31
CA SER A 420 -10.13 21.00 7.26
C SER A 420 -9.05 20.04 6.75
N ASP A 421 -9.43 19.01 6.00
CA ASP A 421 -8.57 17.90 5.57
C ASP A 421 -8.47 17.76 4.05
N VAL A 422 -9.16 18.61 3.27
CA VAL A 422 -9.10 18.59 1.81
C VAL A 422 -9.20 19.99 1.20
N ILE A 423 -8.35 20.23 0.20
CA ILE A 423 -8.49 21.33 -0.77
C ILE A 423 -8.84 20.69 -2.10
N LYS A 424 -10.00 21.04 -2.66
CA LYS A 424 -10.48 20.54 -3.96
C LYS A 424 -10.64 21.69 -4.94
N LEU A 425 -9.99 21.56 -6.08
CA LEU A 425 -9.92 22.55 -7.16
C LEU A 425 -10.43 21.90 -8.44
N CYS A 426 -11.58 22.32 -8.96
CA CYS A 426 -12.15 21.72 -10.16
C CYS A 426 -12.10 22.68 -11.34
N ALA A 427 -11.93 22.10 -12.53
CA ALA A 427 -11.94 22.81 -13.79
C ALA A 427 -12.79 22.04 -14.80
N THR A 428 -13.53 22.78 -15.62
CA THR A 428 -14.30 22.26 -16.74
C THR A 428 -13.63 22.63 -18.06
N PHE A 429 -13.42 21.63 -18.90
CA PHE A 429 -12.87 21.74 -20.25
C PHE A 429 -13.99 21.57 -21.28
N PHE A 430 -13.79 22.14 -22.48
CA PHE A 430 -14.78 22.05 -23.56
C PHE A 430 -15.08 20.61 -23.97
N SER A 431 -14.07 19.74 -23.94
CA SER A 431 -14.23 18.30 -24.18
C SER A 431 -13.13 17.50 -23.46
N SER A 432 -13.28 16.17 -23.42
CA SER A 432 -12.26 15.28 -22.87
C SER A 432 -10.93 15.38 -23.61
N GLU A 433 -10.95 15.56 -24.93
CA GLU A 433 -9.74 15.69 -25.75
C GLU A 433 -8.99 16.99 -25.48
N GLU A 434 -9.71 18.07 -25.13
CA GLU A 434 -9.05 19.31 -24.72
C GLU A 434 -8.43 19.19 -23.33
N GLY A 435 -9.14 18.62 -22.37
CA GLY A 435 -8.62 18.41 -21.01
C GLY A 435 -7.39 17.50 -21.00
N ALA A 436 -7.43 16.39 -21.75
CA ALA A 436 -6.34 15.41 -21.81
C ALA A 436 -5.00 16.00 -22.30
N LYS A 437 -5.00 17.15 -23.00
CA LYS A 437 -3.75 17.84 -23.39
C LYS A 437 -2.92 18.28 -22.18
N LEU A 438 -3.56 18.52 -21.03
CA LEU A 438 -2.87 18.88 -19.80
C LEU A 438 -2.30 17.68 -19.03
N GLN A 439 -2.53 16.43 -19.46
CA GLN A 439 -2.17 15.23 -18.69
C GLN A 439 -0.67 15.20 -18.34
N THR A 440 0.21 15.45 -19.31
CA THR A 440 1.67 15.50 -19.06
C THR A 440 2.06 16.59 -18.06
N PHE A 441 1.38 17.74 -18.09
CA PHE A 441 1.60 18.79 -17.11
C PHE A 441 1.17 18.35 -15.70
N ILE A 442 0.00 17.70 -15.58
CA ILE A 442 -0.47 17.14 -14.30
C ILE A 442 0.53 16.14 -13.72
N ASP A 443 0.99 15.19 -14.53
CA ASP A 443 1.93 14.14 -14.10
C ASP A 443 3.25 14.74 -13.58
N ASN A 444 3.71 15.82 -14.19
CA ASN A 444 4.94 16.51 -13.80
C ASN A 444 4.79 17.35 -12.52
N TYR A 445 3.63 17.97 -12.30
CA TYR A 445 3.41 18.91 -11.20
C TYR A 445 2.84 18.27 -9.93
N LEU A 446 2.24 17.08 -10.03
CA LEU A 446 1.69 16.34 -8.89
C LEU A 446 2.65 16.20 -7.68
N PRO A 447 3.94 15.86 -7.86
CA PRO A 447 4.89 15.84 -6.75
C PRO A 447 5.09 17.23 -6.11
N SER A 448 5.19 18.29 -6.92
CA SER A 448 5.34 19.66 -6.42
C SER A 448 4.09 20.15 -5.68
N TRP A 449 2.90 19.70 -6.08
CA TRP A 449 1.67 20.00 -5.35
C TRP A 449 1.57 19.26 -4.03
N LEU A 450 2.07 18.02 -3.97
CA LEU A 450 2.23 17.32 -2.69
C LEU A 450 3.22 18.05 -1.77
N ASP A 451 4.33 18.56 -2.32
CA ASP A 451 5.34 19.34 -1.59
C ASP A 451 4.79 20.66 -1.01
N LEU A 452 3.67 21.18 -1.50
CA LEU A 452 2.97 22.28 -0.84
C LEU A 452 2.50 21.87 0.56
N ILE A 453 2.06 20.62 0.74
CA ILE A 453 1.61 20.10 2.04
C ILE A 453 2.81 19.65 2.88
N THR A 454 3.69 18.85 2.29
CA THR A 454 4.80 18.18 3.00
C THR A 454 6.05 19.04 3.15
N GLY A 455 6.16 20.13 2.41
CA GLY A 455 7.40 20.89 2.30
C GLY A 455 8.52 20.11 1.58
N PRO A 456 9.63 20.80 1.24
CA PRO A 456 10.71 20.25 0.41
C PRO A 456 11.52 19.14 1.09
N GLN A 457 11.40 18.99 2.42
CA GLN A 457 12.15 18.00 3.21
C GLN A 457 11.28 16.81 3.63
N GLY A 458 9.99 16.82 3.26
CA GLY A 458 9.04 15.78 3.60
C GLY A 458 8.52 15.85 5.04
N CYS A 459 7.26 15.46 5.21
CA CYS A 459 6.60 15.13 6.48
C CYS A 459 7.02 15.92 7.74
N PRO A 460 6.64 17.21 7.83
CA PRO A 460 6.85 18.02 9.02
C PRO A 460 6.11 17.46 10.24
N ALA A 461 6.62 17.79 11.43
CA ALA A 461 6.11 17.24 12.70
C ALA A 461 4.60 17.47 12.93
N TYR A 462 4.02 18.54 12.37
CA TYR A 462 2.58 18.82 12.50
C TYR A 462 1.70 17.91 11.64
N LEU A 463 2.27 17.17 10.70
CA LEU A 463 1.57 16.15 9.90
C LEU A 463 1.75 14.73 10.46
N TYR A 464 2.36 14.57 11.65
CA TYR A 464 2.51 13.25 12.26
C TYR A 464 1.17 12.53 12.41
N GLY A 465 1.10 11.29 11.91
CA GLY A 465 -0.11 10.48 11.92
C GLY A 465 -1.05 10.73 10.73
N TYR A 466 -0.68 11.61 9.81
CA TYR A 466 -1.37 11.82 8.54
C TYR A 466 -0.57 11.25 7.36
N THR A 467 -1.28 10.92 6.28
CA THR A 467 -0.74 10.68 4.95
C THR A 467 -1.25 11.79 4.03
N PRO A 468 -0.40 12.77 3.68
CA PRO A 468 -0.73 13.78 2.69
C PRO A 468 -0.83 13.14 1.30
N ILE A 469 -1.86 13.48 0.55
CA ILE A 469 -2.09 13.00 -0.81
C ILE A 469 -2.32 14.17 -1.76
N ALA A 470 -1.82 14.03 -2.98
CA ALA A 470 -2.16 14.88 -4.10
C ALA A 470 -2.64 13.97 -5.24
N THR A 471 -3.89 14.16 -5.69
CA THR A 471 -4.52 13.33 -6.73
C THR A 471 -5.29 14.20 -7.71
N VAL A 472 -5.47 13.69 -8.93
CA VAL A 472 -6.31 14.30 -9.97
C VAL A 472 -7.31 13.26 -10.47
N GLY A 473 -8.55 13.68 -10.66
CA GLY A 473 -9.62 12.86 -11.22
C GLY A 473 -10.92 13.64 -11.30
N GLY A 474 -12.05 12.98 -11.50
CA GLY A 474 -13.37 13.61 -11.55
C GLY A 474 -13.85 14.11 -10.20
N SER A 475 -14.96 14.86 -10.21
CA SER A 475 -15.54 15.45 -9.00
C SER A 475 -16.31 14.47 -8.12
N GLY A 476 -16.63 13.27 -8.61
CA GLY A 476 -17.20 12.17 -7.82
C GLY A 476 -16.13 11.37 -7.08
N GLY A 477 -16.55 10.47 -6.19
CA GLY A 477 -15.63 9.60 -5.43
C GLY A 477 -15.04 10.25 -4.18
N THR A 478 -13.87 9.75 -3.74
CA THR A 478 -13.13 10.25 -2.58
C THR A 478 -11.80 10.87 -3.02
N ALA A 479 -11.12 11.64 -2.16
CA ALA A 479 -9.82 12.20 -2.51
C ALA A 479 -8.73 11.16 -2.83
N THR A 480 -8.86 9.94 -2.30
CA THR A 480 -7.97 8.80 -2.60
C THR A 480 -8.36 8.02 -3.85
N ASP A 481 -9.62 8.16 -4.27
CA ASP A 481 -10.20 7.41 -5.37
C ASP A 481 -11.25 8.31 -6.05
N PRO A 482 -10.79 9.36 -6.76
CA PRO A 482 -11.70 10.23 -7.48
C PRO A 482 -12.29 9.47 -8.68
N SER A 483 -13.53 9.78 -9.05
CA SER A 483 -14.19 9.16 -10.21
C SER A 483 -13.38 9.38 -11.49
N ALA A 484 -13.55 8.55 -12.51
CA ALA A 484 -12.90 8.77 -13.80
C ALA A 484 -13.20 10.17 -14.41
N SER A 485 -12.22 10.75 -15.10
CA SER A 485 -12.31 12.05 -15.80
C SER A 485 -11.30 12.08 -16.96
N CYS A 486 -11.28 13.15 -17.75
CA CYS A 486 -10.30 13.37 -18.83
C CYS A 486 -8.88 13.69 -18.32
N LEU A 487 -8.73 13.92 -17.02
CA LEU A 487 -7.44 13.97 -16.34
C LEU A 487 -7.48 13.00 -15.18
N SER A 488 -6.37 12.31 -14.96
CA SER A 488 -6.15 11.46 -13.80
C SER A 488 -4.73 11.65 -13.28
N GLY A 489 -4.45 11.23 -12.05
CA GLY A 489 -3.08 11.19 -11.58
C GLY A 489 -2.98 11.02 -10.08
N TYR A 490 -1.85 10.49 -9.64
CA TYR A 490 -1.56 10.24 -8.24
C TYR A 490 -0.10 10.56 -7.94
N SER A 491 0.16 11.35 -6.90
CA SER A 491 1.53 11.63 -6.48
C SER A 491 2.18 10.38 -5.86
N ARG A 492 3.14 9.79 -6.57
CA ARG A 492 3.86 8.56 -6.18
C ARG A 492 4.73 8.71 -4.92
N THR A 493 4.97 9.93 -4.46
CA THR A 493 5.77 10.23 -3.24
C THR A 493 4.93 10.38 -1.97
N SER A 494 3.61 10.20 -2.09
CA SER A 494 2.69 10.14 -0.94
C SER A 494 3.10 9.04 0.05
N SER A 495 3.30 9.42 1.31
CA SER A 495 3.68 8.50 2.38
C SER A 495 3.13 8.95 3.73
N SER A 496 2.94 8.00 4.65
CA SER A 496 2.52 8.31 6.02
C SER A 496 3.63 9.07 6.73
N CYS A 497 3.29 10.23 7.27
CA CYS A 497 4.22 11.05 8.01
C CYS A 497 4.52 10.43 9.37
N GLN A 498 5.74 9.92 9.47
CA GLN A 498 6.32 9.34 10.66
C GLN A 498 7.52 10.17 11.10
N PRO A 499 7.79 10.25 12.42
CA PRO A 499 8.97 10.92 12.93
C PRO A 499 10.20 10.14 12.44
N GLU A 500 11.19 10.86 11.92
CA GLU A 500 12.48 10.25 11.61
C GLU A 500 13.10 9.62 12.86
N LYS A 501 13.75 8.46 12.71
CA LYS A 501 14.48 7.86 13.82
C LYS A 501 15.82 8.58 14.00
N VAL A 502 15.88 9.47 14.97
CA VAL A 502 17.12 10.16 15.36
C VAL A 502 17.81 9.47 16.54
N ASP A 503 19.14 9.60 16.63
CA ASP A 503 19.93 9.17 17.78
C ASP A 503 19.82 10.21 18.93
N PHE A 504 18.60 10.43 19.40
CA PHE A 504 18.27 11.37 20.47
C PHE A 504 16.95 10.96 21.16
N PRO A 505 16.85 11.05 22.49
CA PRO A 505 17.85 11.53 23.43
C PRO A 505 18.95 10.50 23.69
N LYS A 506 20.09 10.96 24.24
CA LYS A 506 21.24 10.09 24.56
C LYS A 506 21.06 9.27 25.85
N CYS A 507 19.90 9.36 26.49
CA CYS A 507 19.55 8.55 27.67
C CYS A 507 18.57 7.43 27.29
N ALA A 508 18.54 6.37 28.10
CA ALA A 508 17.49 5.36 28.03
C ALA A 508 16.21 5.97 28.59
N CYS A 509 15.36 6.52 27.73
CA CYS A 509 14.03 7.03 28.10
C CYS A 509 12.96 6.43 27.19
N ASN A 510 11.70 6.46 27.65
CA ASN A 510 10.58 6.15 26.79
C ASN A 510 10.33 7.28 25.78
N THR A 511 10.83 7.10 24.56
CA THR A 511 10.66 8.05 23.45
C THR A 511 9.34 7.91 22.70
N LYS A 512 8.41 7.08 23.19
CA LYS A 512 7.09 6.94 22.54
C LYS A 512 6.32 8.25 22.68
N PRO A 513 5.78 8.81 21.58
CA PRO A 513 4.90 9.97 21.65
C PRO A 513 3.75 9.75 22.65
N GLY A 514 3.50 10.75 23.50
CA GLY A 514 2.48 10.64 24.56
C GLY A 514 2.89 9.72 25.73
N ALA A 515 4.16 9.42 25.94
CA ALA A 515 4.63 8.74 27.16
C ALA A 515 4.44 9.60 28.41
N THR A 516 4.61 10.93 28.29
CA THR A 516 4.38 11.91 29.37
C THR A 516 3.13 12.74 29.09
N PRO A 517 2.56 13.42 30.10
CA PRO A 517 1.45 14.34 29.88
C PRO A 517 1.88 15.66 29.26
N PHE A 518 3.17 15.87 28.98
CA PHE A 518 3.69 17.10 28.39
C PHE A 518 4.08 16.87 26.94
N ALA A 519 3.80 17.85 26.08
CA ALA A 519 4.20 17.79 24.69
C ALA A 519 4.54 19.18 24.14
N PHE A 520 5.47 19.22 23.20
CA PHE A 520 5.65 20.38 22.34
C PHE A 520 4.51 20.44 21.33
N LYS A 521 3.93 21.62 21.13
CA LYS A 521 3.12 21.85 19.93
C LYS A 521 4.06 21.80 18.71
N PRO A 522 3.61 21.19 17.60
CA PRO A 522 4.48 20.89 16.46
C PRO A 522 4.79 22.11 15.58
N LEU A 523 4.34 23.30 15.96
CA LEU A 523 4.62 24.56 15.28
C LEU A 523 5.50 25.44 16.15
N MET A 524 6.61 25.89 15.55
CA MET A 524 7.55 26.85 16.11
C MET A 524 7.22 28.26 15.60
N PHE A 525 7.53 29.26 16.42
CA PHE A 525 7.44 30.67 16.03
C PHE A 525 8.68 31.42 16.45
N THR A 526 8.90 32.63 15.92
CA THR A 526 10.05 33.46 16.27
C THR A 526 9.62 34.71 17.05
N MET A 527 10.53 35.22 17.87
CA MET A 527 10.42 36.53 18.51
C MET A 527 11.80 37.20 18.54
N ALA A 528 11.81 38.51 18.82
CA ALA A 528 13.05 39.25 19.01
C ALA A 528 13.87 38.67 20.19
N GLY A 529 15.18 38.54 20.01
CA GLY A 529 16.09 38.22 21.10
C GLY A 529 16.29 39.39 22.08
N ARG A 530 17.12 39.17 23.09
CA ARG A 530 17.58 40.19 24.05
C ARG A 530 18.38 41.29 23.39
N THR A 531 18.99 41.00 22.25
CA THR A 531 19.77 41.97 21.46
C THR A 531 19.19 42.04 20.05
N LYS A 532 19.49 43.14 19.34
CA LYS A 532 19.12 43.29 17.93
C LYS A 532 19.79 42.26 17.00
N ASP A 533 20.84 41.60 17.48
CA ASP A 533 21.68 40.66 16.75
C ASP A 533 21.35 39.20 17.09
N THR A 534 20.23 38.96 17.80
CA THR A 534 19.75 37.64 18.18
C THR A 534 18.27 37.43 17.83
N THR A 535 17.92 36.19 17.51
CA THR A 535 16.55 35.73 17.23
C THR A 535 16.20 34.61 18.21
N ALA A 536 15.02 34.68 18.82
CA ALA A 536 14.52 33.61 19.68
C ALA A 536 13.52 32.73 18.93
N TYR A 537 13.83 31.44 18.83
CA TYR A 537 13.00 30.40 18.23
C TYR A 537 12.24 29.67 19.32
N CYS A 538 10.92 29.71 19.28
CA CYS A 538 10.04 29.41 20.40
C CYS A 538 9.11 28.23 20.13
N PHE A 539 8.94 27.41 21.15
CA PHE A 539 8.09 26.23 21.17
C PHE A 539 7.04 26.39 22.27
N ASN A 540 5.78 26.18 21.91
CA ASN A 540 4.70 26.12 22.89
C ASN A 540 4.65 24.73 23.53
N ILE A 541 4.47 24.70 24.84
CA ILE A 541 4.21 23.48 25.61
C ILE A 541 2.71 23.37 25.85
N THR A 542 2.20 22.15 25.76
CA THR A 542 0.82 21.81 26.12
C THR A 542 0.81 20.56 26.97
N THR A 543 -0.37 20.25 27.51
CA THR A 543 -0.63 18.94 28.10
C THR A 543 -1.43 18.04 27.16
N VAL A 544 -1.12 16.75 27.17
CA VAL A 544 -1.80 15.70 26.40
C VAL A 544 -2.17 14.55 27.34
N THR A 545 -3.14 13.71 26.95
CA THR A 545 -3.44 12.47 27.68
C THR A 545 -2.33 11.45 27.41
N PRO A 546 -1.61 10.96 28.44
CA PRO A 546 -0.57 9.96 28.24
C PRO A 546 -1.17 8.64 27.75
N THR A 547 -0.42 7.92 26.93
CA THR A 547 -0.76 6.57 26.47
C THR A 547 -0.86 5.56 27.62
N SER A 548 -0.12 5.79 28.70
CA SER A 548 -0.21 5.03 29.95
C SER A 548 -0.23 5.97 31.16
N PRO A 549 -1.41 6.49 31.55
CA PRO A 549 -1.53 7.50 32.61
C PRO A 549 -1.01 7.07 33.99
N THR A 550 -0.89 5.77 34.23
CA THR A 550 -0.40 5.18 35.50
C THR A 550 1.07 4.79 35.46
N SER A 551 1.75 4.92 34.32
CA SER A 551 3.19 4.68 34.22
C SER A 551 3.98 5.79 34.94
N PRO A 552 5.26 5.57 35.30
CA PRO A 552 6.11 6.61 35.88
C PRO A 552 6.05 7.93 35.09
N CYS A 553 6.36 7.87 33.79
CA CYS A 553 6.26 9.01 32.85
C CYS A 553 4.85 9.59 32.69
N GLY A 554 3.81 8.73 32.64
CA GLY A 554 2.44 9.20 32.41
C GLY A 554 1.80 9.85 33.64
N SER A 555 2.29 9.51 34.83
CA SER A 555 1.81 10.07 36.10
C SER A 555 2.49 11.39 36.51
N SER A 556 3.48 11.85 35.73
CA SER A 556 4.25 13.06 36.02
C SER A 556 3.36 14.29 36.13
N SER A 557 3.53 15.08 37.20
CA SER A 557 2.72 16.28 37.47
C SER A 557 3.52 17.59 37.35
N SER A 558 4.82 17.47 37.09
CA SER A 558 5.76 18.58 36.96
C SER A 558 6.67 18.40 35.74
N LEU A 559 7.06 19.53 35.16
CA LEU A 559 8.01 19.62 34.07
C LEU A 559 9.28 20.33 34.57
N LEU A 560 10.38 19.58 34.65
CA LEU A 560 11.67 20.04 35.17
C LEU A 560 12.57 20.61 34.08
N LYS A 561 12.60 19.98 32.91
CA LYS A 561 13.58 20.27 31.87
C LYS A 561 13.04 19.93 30.49
N ALA A 562 13.47 20.73 29.51
CA ALA A 562 13.41 20.37 28.10
C ALA A 562 14.85 20.18 27.58
N GLU A 563 15.04 19.19 26.72
CA GLU A 563 16.27 18.98 25.97
C GLU A 563 15.99 19.03 24.48
N PHE A 564 16.93 19.56 23.70
CA PHE A 564 16.84 19.71 22.25
C PHE A 564 18.04 19.06 21.57
N TYR A 565 17.79 18.39 20.44
CA TYR A 565 18.84 17.79 19.61
C TYR A 565 19.47 18.87 18.74
N ALA A 566 20.68 19.29 19.11
CA ALA A 566 21.32 20.47 18.56
C ALA A 566 22.81 20.22 18.31
N ASP A 567 23.34 20.88 17.28
CA ASP A 567 24.74 20.78 16.91
C ASP A 567 25.65 21.39 17.99
N ASP A 568 26.37 20.51 18.68
CA ASP A 568 27.27 20.84 19.78
C ASP A 568 28.49 21.64 19.32
N THR A 569 28.81 21.64 18.01
CA THR A 569 29.85 22.52 17.45
C THR A 569 29.41 23.99 17.44
N LYS A 570 28.09 24.23 17.51
CA LYS A 570 27.46 25.56 17.51
C LYS A 570 27.10 26.05 18.92
N ARG A 571 27.70 25.49 19.98
CA ARG A 571 27.52 25.91 21.40
C ARG A 571 27.53 27.42 21.65
N ARG A 572 28.37 28.17 20.93
CA ARG A 572 28.52 29.64 21.08
C ARG A 572 27.46 30.45 20.32
N LYS A 573 26.66 29.81 19.47
CA LYS A 573 25.59 30.43 18.69
C LYS A 573 24.30 30.58 19.49
N VAL A 574 24.11 29.75 20.52
CA VAL A 574 23.02 29.94 21.49
C VAL A 574 23.46 30.88 22.62
N THR A 575 22.78 32.01 22.76
CA THR A 575 23.12 33.03 23.75
C THR A 575 22.33 32.87 25.05
N GLY A 576 21.18 32.19 25.01
CA GLY A 576 20.38 31.86 26.19
C GLY A 576 19.07 31.17 25.87
N MET A 577 18.33 30.85 26.93
CA MET A 577 17.03 30.18 26.83
C MET A 577 15.96 31.06 27.48
N TYR A 578 14.98 31.52 26.71
CA TYR A 578 13.82 32.21 27.27
C TYR A 578 12.79 31.18 27.69
N VAL A 579 12.23 31.30 28.89
CA VAL A 579 11.14 30.42 29.32
C VAL A 579 10.06 31.22 30.02
N ARG A 580 8.80 30.89 29.73
CA ARG A 580 7.62 31.55 30.33
C ARG A 580 6.55 30.50 30.65
N PRO A 581 6.29 30.19 31.93
CA PRO A 581 5.15 29.36 32.29
C PRO A 581 3.83 30.09 31.99
N ASN A 582 2.76 29.33 31.76
CA ASN A 582 1.43 29.89 31.67
C ASN A 582 1.04 30.59 32.99
N GLY A 583 0.52 31.81 32.90
CA GLY A 583 0.12 32.61 34.05
C GLY A 583 1.26 33.10 34.97
N GLY A 584 2.53 32.90 34.59
CA GLY A 584 3.68 33.30 35.42
C GLY A 584 4.68 34.23 34.71
N PRO A 585 5.70 34.72 35.43
CA PRO A 585 6.69 35.63 34.87
C PRO A 585 7.64 34.90 33.92
N SER A 586 8.05 35.59 32.85
CA SER A 586 9.11 35.12 31.97
C SER A 586 10.49 35.24 32.62
N LYS A 587 11.40 34.31 32.32
CA LYS A 587 12.79 34.35 32.76
C LYS A 587 13.74 33.95 31.63
N TRP A 588 14.96 34.48 31.67
CA TRP A 588 16.07 34.05 30.83
C TRP A 588 16.98 33.13 31.62
N LEU A 589 17.18 31.92 31.11
CA LEU A 589 18.14 30.94 31.62
C LEU A 589 19.42 30.99 30.78
N ALA A 590 20.53 30.64 31.40
CA ALA A 590 21.76 30.38 30.66
C ALA A 590 21.57 29.16 29.75
N ALA A 591 22.20 29.18 28.58
CA ALA A 591 22.27 28.00 27.73
C ALA A 591 23.12 26.94 28.43
N THR A 592 22.53 25.78 28.72
CA THR A 592 23.22 24.66 29.35
C THR A 592 23.25 23.49 28.40
N TRP A 593 24.35 22.75 28.36
CA TRP A 593 24.58 21.68 27.40
C TRP A 593 24.88 20.37 28.11
N GLY A 594 24.66 19.26 27.40
CA GLY A 594 25.19 17.95 27.75
C GLY A 594 26.73 17.89 27.68
N ALA A 595 27.27 16.69 27.90
CA ALA A 595 28.69 16.45 27.67
C ALA A 595 29.04 16.74 26.19
N VAL A 596 30.30 17.08 25.94
CA VAL A 596 30.76 17.38 24.57
C VAL A 596 30.54 16.16 23.68
N GLY A 597 29.90 16.38 22.53
CA GLY A 597 29.53 15.31 21.59
C GLY A 597 28.16 14.66 21.85
N GLU A 598 27.45 14.99 22.93
CA GLU A 598 26.09 14.49 23.17
C GLU A 598 25.01 15.16 22.30
N GLN A 599 25.35 16.26 21.61
CA GLN A 599 24.41 17.02 20.77
C GLN A 599 23.13 17.46 21.51
N THR A 600 23.27 17.84 22.79
CA THR A 600 22.11 18.05 23.68
C THR A 600 22.14 19.44 24.32
N LEU A 601 21.25 20.33 23.86
CA LEU A 601 20.98 21.61 24.50
C LEU A 601 19.86 21.48 25.54
N LYS A 602 19.94 22.19 26.66
CA LYS A 602 19.03 22.03 27.81
C LYS A 602 18.42 23.37 28.24
N ALA A 603 17.09 23.39 28.42
CA ALA A 603 16.36 24.42 29.15
C ALA A 603 16.06 23.89 30.56
N THR A 604 16.84 24.30 31.56
CA THR A 604 16.69 23.80 32.93
C THR A 604 17.24 24.80 33.97
N PRO A 605 16.69 24.85 35.20
CA PRO A 605 15.43 24.22 35.63
C PRO A 605 14.20 25.03 35.21
N LEU A 606 13.15 24.32 34.76
CA LEU A 606 11.84 24.88 34.47
C LEU A 606 11.01 24.96 35.76
N ASN A 607 10.87 23.84 36.47
CA ASN A 607 10.06 23.69 37.70
C ASN A 607 8.60 24.10 37.50
N TRP A 608 7.97 23.64 36.41
CA TRP A 608 6.59 24.00 36.09
C TRP A 608 5.62 22.93 36.57
N SER A 609 4.52 23.32 37.19
CA SER A 609 3.38 22.42 37.38
C SER A 609 2.70 22.11 36.04
N MET A 610 1.82 21.11 36.01
CA MET A 610 1.06 20.78 34.81
C MET A 610 0.26 21.96 34.23
N GLY A 611 -0.37 22.76 35.09
CA GLY A 611 -1.08 23.97 34.66
C GLY A 611 -0.17 25.07 34.11
N GLN A 612 1.05 25.20 34.65
CA GLN A 612 2.05 26.13 34.15
C GLN A 612 2.67 25.68 32.83
N ALA A 613 2.85 24.37 32.64
CA ALA A 613 3.35 23.80 31.40
C ALA A 613 2.32 23.94 30.27
N ASN A 614 1.03 23.77 30.56
CA ASN A 614 -0.02 23.94 29.56
C ASN A 614 -0.16 25.41 29.13
N GLY A 615 0.35 25.75 27.94
CA GLY A 615 0.48 27.13 27.46
C GLY A 615 1.82 27.80 27.79
N GLY A 616 2.77 27.05 28.35
CA GLY A 616 4.14 27.49 28.58
C GLY A 616 4.91 27.69 27.27
N VAL A 617 5.93 28.53 27.29
CA VAL A 617 6.78 28.83 26.13
C VAL A 617 8.24 28.61 26.49
N ILE A 618 8.97 27.88 25.66
CA ILE A 618 10.43 27.72 25.74
C ILE A 618 11.00 28.24 24.43
N CYS A 619 12.00 29.11 24.49
CA CYS A 619 12.71 29.58 23.29
C CYS A 619 14.23 29.41 23.41
N MET A 620 14.82 29.12 22.27
CA MET A 620 16.26 29.08 22.04
C MET A 620 16.66 30.39 21.37
N GLU A 621 17.50 31.19 22.03
CA GLU A 621 18.00 32.42 21.44
C GLU A 621 19.31 32.15 20.70
N LEU A 622 19.27 32.32 19.38
CA LEU A 622 20.40 32.13 18.48
C LEU A 622 20.91 33.47 17.98
N THR A 623 22.21 33.56 17.66
CA THR A 623 22.76 34.69 16.92
C THR A 623 22.12 34.76 15.53
N LYS A 624 21.93 35.98 15.01
CA LYS A 624 21.19 36.24 13.76
C LYS A 624 21.81 35.60 12.52
N ASP A 625 23.08 35.21 12.58
CA ASP A 625 23.79 34.48 11.52
C ASP A 625 23.57 32.96 11.56
N THR A 626 22.74 32.46 12.48
CA THR A 626 22.46 31.03 12.67
C THR A 626 20.96 30.78 12.56
N ASP A 627 20.57 30.00 11.55
CA ASP A 627 19.19 29.55 11.42
C ASP A 627 18.94 28.30 12.27
N ILE A 628 17.69 28.11 12.70
CA ILE A 628 17.28 26.97 13.51
C ILE A 628 17.41 25.64 12.76
N GLN A 629 17.20 25.62 11.44
CA GLN A 629 17.36 24.42 10.60
C GLN A 629 18.81 23.96 10.60
N ASP A 630 19.74 24.92 10.62
CA ASP A 630 21.17 24.62 10.63
C ASP A 630 21.66 24.31 12.05
N PHE A 631 20.97 24.80 13.08
CA PHE A 631 21.32 24.57 14.49
C PHE A 631 20.79 23.25 15.05
N CYS A 632 19.54 22.88 14.75
CA CYS A 632 18.94 21.63 15.18
C CYS A 632 19.37 20.47 14.28
N LEU A 633 19.37 19.25 14.82
CA LEU A 633 19.77 18.05 14.09
C LEU A 633 18.56 17.14 13.79
N PRO A 634 18.51 16.47 12.63
CA PRO A 634 19.45 16.64 11.51
C PRO A 634 19.25 17.99 10.81
N SER A 635 20.37 18.59 10.38
CA SER A 635 20.41 19.98 9.86
C SER A 635 19.75 20.15 8.48
N THR A 636 19.29 19.05 7.88
CA THR A 636 18.55 19.04 6.63
C THR A 636 17.05 19.16 6.85
N SER A 637 16.57 19.06 8.10
CA SER A 637 15.14 19.08 8.39
C SER A 637 14.68 20.46 8.85
N SER A 638 13.45 20.84 8.52
CA SER A 638 12.76 21.99 9.13
C SER A 638 12.24 21.67 10.54
N THR A 639 12.82 20.68 11.22
CA THR A 639 12.33 20.07 12.45
C THR A 639 13.40 20.20 13.54
N CYS A 640 12.99 20.62 14.73
CA CYS A 640 13.85 20.59 15.91
C CYS A 640 13.33 19.55 16.90
N TRP A 641 14.15 18.54 17.19
CA TRP A 641 13.79 17.44 18.08
C TRP A 641 13.94 17.86 19.53
N GLY A 642 12.95 17.53 20.36
CA GLY A 642 12.98 17.85 21.78
C GLY A 642 12.35 16.78 22.65
N ASN A 643 12.85 16.66 23.89
CA ASN A 643 12.35 15.78 24.93
C ASN A 643 12.02 16.56 26.20
N LEU A 644 11.00 16.10 26.92
CA LEU A 644 10.50 16.73 28.14
C LEU A 644 10.69 15.77 29.32
N PHE A 645 11.19 16.31 30.42
CA PHE A 645 11.56 15.55 31.61
C PHE A 645 10.87 16.11 32.85
N ASP A 646 10.38 15.22 33.70
CA ASP A 646 9.86 15.55 35.01
C ASP A 646 10.98 15.66 36.07
N ASP A 647 10.58 15.85 37.33
CA ASP A 647 11.51 16.03 38.45
C ASP A 647 12.32 14.77 38.78
N THR A 648 11.77 13.58 38.49
CA THR A 648 12.45 12.31 38.71
C THR A 648 13.58 12.10 37.70
N LYS A 649 13.45 12.71 36.52
CA LYS A 649 14.34 12.48 35.36
C LYS A 649 14.39 11.00 34.98
N ASP A 650 13.45 10.20 35.49
CA ASP A 650 13.36 8.77 35.26
C ASP A 650 12.60 8.49 33.96
N TRP A 651 12.79 7.26 33.51
CA TRP A 651 12.63 6.70 32.17
C TRP A 651 11.20 6.40 31.73
#